data_AF-A0A814EQR1-F1
#
_entry.id   AF-A0A814EQR1-F1
#
_cell.length_a   1.000
_cell.length_b   1.000
_cell.length_c   1.000
_cell.angle_alpha   90.00
_cell.angle_beta   90.00
_cell.angle_gamma   90.00
#
_symmetry.space_group_name_H-M   'P 1'
#
loop_
_entity.id
_entity.type
_entity.pdbx_description
1 polymer ?
#
loop_
_entity_poly.entity_id
_entity_poly.type
_entity_poly.pdbx_seq_one_letter_code
_entity_poly.pdbx_strand_id
1 'polypeptide(L)'
;MEEVDKIIIQSLTSIGCNVKPDVTNIGQFDQDLIIESVATLLNLIQRSISPDAEQLPTKLPPSTAVKFRICTRFANICQSLGYKNELGYQTFLYSNEIESRKLLMFLVEKLNKETISSNDENLSGTATKTNKNLNALIAEKTKKLLNKFWIPPYLKSNGLRLDENKSYIKEGAKFESKLDASSIKVSNVTSKSKLQKYDQDYCQNYLKYITEQTIKSNLLASLIQLNTLNRINENSLINVDKKNDLGKNEKEQALNELKKSIKVYVDKVKEVAKEQNNLLTENDLAEIELDSKNLKLKNLFGKGSRFQHSEKLQFTTDDKGKNFTMATNDSEQKKEEEIANLKEKLEKFNENFESLSNEIDKVKNEQISDLEVKKQEQILNNKTLEEKIALKKKTVNLINDAPMNILKLKEEIKMHETKMNNLRKQWDDHKGSLKLRKEALEAEISDQKLRMQQKIDETKQLRTQINELNSDLSSKENFISELSKEMETLVKSESSKSSNRQFYTKRIMEICSNIDRQRKEIDKILIETKSIQKDLNQMTGKLERIFNTTDEVIFKDAKQSETNKIVYKLFISINTEYDKLLDDLEQTSQLDRECRDLEDQVNLESQNKIGDNIQKVMNDLKQIKQENEELLGKLKSKQ
;
A
#
# COMPACT_ATOMS: atom_id res chain seq x y z
N MET A 1 -31.11 -2.91 -45.36
CA MET A 1 -31.82 -2.02 -44.42
C MET A 1 -31.97 -2.68 -43.05
N GLU A 2 -32.38 -3.95 -42.98
CA GLU A 2 -32.56 -4.67 -41.70
C GLU A 2 -31.31 -4.74 -40.80
N GLU A 3 -30.10 -4.84 -41.35
CA GLU A 3 -28.87 -4.86 -40.52
C GLU A 3 -28.62 -3.54 -39.80
N VAL A 4 -28.90 -2.43 -40.47
CA VAL A 4 -28.76 -1.07 -39.90
C VAL A 4 -29.77 -0.86 -38.78
N ASP A 5 -30.99 -1.35 -38.98
CA ASP A 5 -32.07 -1.25 -37.99
C ASP A 5 -31.74 -2.11 -36.75
N LYS A 6 -31.18 -3.31 -36.94
CA LYS A 6 -30.67 -4.15 -35.84
C LYS A 6 -29.57 -3.46 -35.04
N ILE A 7 -28.62 -2.77 -35.70
CA ILE A 7 -27.54 -2.04 -35.02
C ILE A 7 -28.11 -0.89 -34.18
N ILE A 8 -29.02 -0.11 -34.76
CA ILE A 8 -29.66 1.02 -34.06
C ILE A 8 -30.46 0.53 -32.85
N ILE A 9 -31.26 -0.54 -33.01
CA ILE A 9 -32.06 -1.13 -31.93
C ILE A 9 -31.14 -1.65 -30.81
N GLN A 10 -30.08 -2.40 -31.15
CA GLN A 10 -29.11 -2.89 -30.15
C GLN A 10 -28.41 -1.74 -29.41
N SER A 11 -28.03 -0.67 -30.11
CA SER A 11 -27.46 0.52 -29.49
C SER A 11 -28.45 1.19 -28.53
N LEU A 12 -29.69 1.39 -28.94
CA LEU A 12 -30.75 1.95 -28.08
C LEU A 12 -31.02 1.10 -26.84
N THR A 13 -31.05 -0.24 -26.97
CA THR A 13 -31.19 -1.15 -25.81
C THR A 13 -30.00 -1.05 -24.86
N SER A 14 -28.77 -0.96 -25.39
CA SER A 14 -27.56 -0.83 -24.55
C SER A 14 -27.49 0.48 -23.77
N ILE A 15 -28.17 1.51 -24.30
CA ILE A 15 -28.23 2.85 -23.73
C ILE A 15 -29.35 2.98 -22.68
N GLY A 16 -30.25 1.99 -22.60
CA GLY A 16 -31.34 1.94 -21.62
C GLY A 16 -32.68 2.46 -22.13
N CYS A 17 -32.87 2.60 -23.45
CA CYS A 17 -34.19 2.87 -24.04
C CYS A 17 -35.09 1.63 -23.92
N ASN A 18 -36.34 1.81 -23.48
CA ASN A 18 -37.29 0.73 -23.24
C ASN A 18 -37.94 0.21 -24.53
N VAL A 19 -37.13 -0.38 -25.41
CA VAL A 19 -37.59 -1.01 -26.66
C VAL A 19 -38.06 -2.43 -26.35
N LYS A 20 -39.31 -2.78 -26.72
CA LYS A 20 -39.86 -4.13 -26.54
C LYS A 20 -39.06 -5.16 -27.37
N PRO A 21 -38.86 -6.39 -26.88
CA PRO A 21 -38.03 -7.40 -27.54
C PRO A 21 -38.58 -7.89 -28.89
N ASP A 22 -39.86 -7.61 -29.19
CA ASP A 22 -40.54 -8.04 -30.43
C ASP A 22 -40.36 -7.07 -31.62
N VAL A 23 -39.67 -5.94 -31.41
CA VAL A 23 -39.47 -4.91 -32.45
C VAL A 23 -38.22 -5.20 -33.27
N THR A 24 -38.38 -5.56 -34.54
CA THR A 24 -37.26 -5.95 -35.43
C THR A 24 -36.89 -4.89 -36.47
N ASN A 25 -37.75 -3.90 -36.70
CA ASN A 25 -37.53 -2.83 -37.70
C ASN A 25 -37.98 -1.47 -37.16
N ILE A 26 -37.34 -0.38 -37.61
CA ILE A 26 -37.65 1.00 -37.24
C ILE A 26 -39.07 1.42 -37.67
N GLY A 27 -39.63 0.78 -38.71
CA GLY A 27 -41.03 0.99 -39.11
C GLY A 27 -42.08 0.57 -38.08
N GLN A 28 -41.70 -0.20 -37.05
CA GLN A 28 -42.57 -0.61 -35.94
C GLN A 28 -42.46 0.32 -34.71
N PHE A 29 -41.70 1.42 -34.83
CA PHE A 29 -41.57 2.38 -33.74
C PHE A 29 -42.76 3.33 -33.70
N ASP A 30 -43.48 3.32 -32.58
CA ASP A 30 -44.51 4.31 -32.31
C ASP A 30 -43.89 5.71 -32.12
N GLN A 31 -44.70 6.73 -32.37
CA GLN A 31 -44.33 8.14 -32.20
C GLN A 31 -43.70 8.42 -30.82
N ASP A 32 -44.27 7.85 -29.76
CA ASP A 32 -43.77 8.02 -28.40
C ASP A 32 -42.40 7.35 -28.20
N LEU A 33 -42.17 6.20 -28.85
CA LEU A 33 -40.90 5.46 -28.76
C LEU A 33 -39.77 6.18 -29.50
N ILE A 34 -40.07 6.80 -30.65
CA ILE A 34 -39.09 7.62 -31.41
C ILE A 34 -38.68 8.82 -30.57
N ILE A 35 -39.64 9.47 -29.92
CA ILE A 35 -39.40 10.67 -29.12
C ILE A 35 -38.63 10.34 -27.84
N GLU A 36 -38.97 9.24 -27.17
CA GLU A 36 -38.20 8.70 -26.05
C GLU A 36 -36.76 8.34 -26.46
N SER A 37 -36.59 7.70 -27.62
CA SER A 37 -35.27 7.32 -28.15
C SER A 37 -34.41 8.53 -28.53
N VAL A 38 -35.01 9.57 -29.14
CA VAL A 38 -34.28 10.79 -29.50
C VAL A 38 -33.94 11.61 -28.24
N ALA A 39 -34.87 11.77 -27.31
CA ALA A 39 -34.65 12.54 -26.09
C ALA A 39 -33.56 11.93 -25.20
N THR A 40 -33.54 10.59 -25.07
CA THR A 40 -32.49 9.87 -24.33
C THR A 40 -31.13 10.00 -24.99
N LEU A 41 -31.03 9.83 -26.32
CA LEU A 41 -29.80 10.03 -27.07
C LEU A 41 -29.27 11.47 -26.95
N LEU A 42 -30.14 12.46 -27.10
CA LEU A 42 -29.75 13.87 -26.98
C LEU A 42 -29.32 14.24 -25.57
N ASN A 43 -30.00 13.75 -24.52
CA ASN A 43 -29.60 13.99 -23.13
C ASN A 43 -28.22 13.40 -22.82
N LEU A 44 -27.88 12.25 -23.41
CA LEU A 44 -26.57 11.63 -23.21
C LEU A 44 -25.45 12.39 -23.94
N ILE A 45 -25.70 12.82 -25.17
CA ILE A 45 -24.77 13.64 -25.96
C ILE A 45 -24.60 15.04 -25.34
N GLN A 46 -25.66 15.64 -24.80
CA GLN A 46 -25.53 16.93 -24.12
C GLN A 46 -24.77 16.80 -22.81
N ARG A 47 -24.94 15.70 -22.06
CA ARG A 47 -24.19 15.46 -20.82
C ARG A 47 -22.70 15.22 -21.06
N SER A 48 -22.28 14.68 -22.22
CA SER A 48 -20.86 14.57 -22.58
C SER A 48 -20.24 15.92 -22.97
N ILE A 49 -21.02 16.83 -23.57
CA ILE A 49 -20.53 18.14 -24.01
C ILE A 49 -20.56 19.19 -22.88
N SER A 50 -21.61 19.20 -22.05
CA SER A 50 -21.76 20.16 -20.95
C SER A 50 -22.49 19.54 -19.75
N PRO A 51 -21.84 19.46 -18.56
CA PRO A 51 -22.41 18.80 -17.38
C PRO A 51 -23.60 19.55 -16.73
N ASP A 52 -23.85 20.80 -17.12
CA ASP A 52 -24.90 21.68 -16.55
C ASP A 52 -26.13 21.87 -17.46
N ALA A 53 -26.27 21.10 -18.55
CA ALA A 53 -27.39 21.26 -19.49
C ALA A 53 -28.74 20.73 -18.93
N GLU A 54 -29.83 21.46 -19.17
CA GLU A 54 -31.19 21.06 -18.80
C GLU A 54 -31.61 19.74 -19.47
N GLN A 55 -32.13 18.80 -18.67
CA GLN A 55 -32.64 17.52 -19.18
C GLN A 55 -33.90 17.71 -20.02
N LEU A 56 -33.88 17.16 -21.23
CA LEU A 56 -35.02 17.12 -22.12
C LEU A 56 -36.04 16.06 -21.66
N PRO A 57 -37.35 16.35 -21.74
CA PRO A 57 -38.38 15.43 -21.29
C PRO A 57 -38.49 14.21 -22.21
N THR A 58 -38.43 13.02 -21.62
CA THR A 58 -38.50 11.72 -22.33
C THR A 58 -39.93 11.34 -22.75
N LYS A 59 -40.95 12.01 -22.19
CA LYS A 59 -42.37 11.82 -22.56
C LYS A 59 -43.02 13.16 -22.86
N LEU A 60 -43.81 13.22 -23.94
CA LEU A 60 -44.49 14.45 -24.34
C LEU A 60 -45.74 14.73 -23.50
N PRO A 61 -45.96 15.97 -23.04
CA PRO A 61 -47.18 16.38 -22.36
C PRO A 61 -48.39 16.42 -23.32
N PRO A 62 -49.64 16.33 -22.82
CA PRO A 62 -50.84 16.21 -23.67
C PRO A 62 -51.17 17.46 -24.51
N SER A 63 -50.63 18.64 -24.15
CA SER A 63 -50.91 19.91 -24.84
C SER A 63 -50.15 20.03 -26.18
N THR A 64 -50.90 20.13 -27.29
CA THR A 64 -50.35 20.19 -28.67
C THR A 64 -49.37 21.34 -28.88
N ALA A 65 -49.63 22.52 -28.31
CA ALA A 65 -48.73 23.68 -28.42
C ALA A 65 -47.38 23.45 -27.72
N VAL A 66 -47.37 22.70 -26.62
CA VAL A 66 -46.14 22.35 -25.88
C VAL A 66 -45.37 21.27 -26.63
N LYS A 67 -46.07 20.30 -27.25
CA LYS A 67 -45.45 19.28 -28.12
C LYS A 67 -44.67 19.92 -29.27
N PHE A 68 -45.26 20.92 -29.94
CA PHE A 68 -44.57 21.64 -31.02
C PHE A 68 -43.30 22.34 -30.53
N ARG A 69 -43.35 23.03 -29.39
CA ARG A 69 -42.16 23.71 -28.82
C ARG A 69 -41.03 22.74 -28.47
N ILE A 70 -41.35 21.60 -27.87
CA ILE A 70 -40.36 20.58 -27.50
C ILE A 70 -39.74 19.94 -28.75
N CYS A 71 -40.55 19.55 -29.74
CA CYS A 71 -40.03 18.97 -30.98
C CYS A 71 -39.18 19.98 -31.78
N THR A 72 -39.54 21.26 -31.78
CA THR A 72 -38.70 22.32 -32.36
C THR A 72 -37.38 22.48 -31.59
N ARG A 73 -37.39 22.33 -30.26
CA ARG A 73 -36.16 22.32 -29.44
C ARG A 73 -35.27 21.14 -29.81
N PHE A 74 -35.81 19.94 -30.02
CA PHE A 74 -35.05 18.78 -30.50
C PHE A 74 -34.44 19.02 -31.88
N ALA A 75 -35.23 19.57 -32.82
CA ALA A 75 -34.74 19.90 -34.16
C ALA A 75 -33.55 20.88 -34.12
N ASN A 76 -33.66 21.95 -33.32
CA ASN A 76 -32.60 22.94 -33.18
C ASN A 76 -31.31 22.34 -32.59
N ILE A 77 -31.44 21.45 -31.60
CA ILE A 77 -30.29 20.78 -30.99
C ILE A 77 -29.62 19.84 -32.02
N CYS A 78 -30.40 19.04 -32.74
CA CYS A 78 -29.88 18.18 -33.80
C CYS A 78 -29.18 18.98 -34.92
N GLN A 79 -29.72 20.14 -35.30
CA GLN A 79 -29.08 21.05 -36.26
C GLN A 79 -27.76 21.62 -35.70
N SER A 80 -27.72 22.02 -34.43
CA SER A 80 -26.47 22.49 -33.80
C SER A 80 -25.39 21.39 -33.71
N LEU A 81 -25.77 20.12 -33.66
CA LEU A 81 -24.85 18.98 -33.68
C LEU A 81 -24.31 18.68 -35.10
N GLY A 82 -24.76 19.43 -36.11
CA GLY A 82 -24.29 19.36 -37.50
C GLY A 82 -25.09 18.41 -38.39
N TYR A 83 -26.37 18.17 -38.09
CA TYR A 83 -27.24 17.40 -38.98
C TYR A 83 -27.53 18.18 -40.27
N LYS A 84 -27.32 17.55 -41.42
CA LYS A 84 -27.32 18.24 -42.74
C LYS A 84 -28.72 18.47 -43.34
N ASN A 85 -29.74 17.76 -42.91
CA ASN A 85 -31.09 17.88 -43.46
C ASN A 85 -31.96 18.82 -42.60
N GLU A 86 -32.88 19.54 -43.22
CA GLU A 86 -33.84 20.39 -42.49
C GLU A 86 -34.74 19.53 -41.59
N LEU A 87 -34.60 19.71 -40.27
CA LEU A 87 -35.46 19.08 -39.27
C LEU A 87 -36.50 20.08 -38.79
N GLY A 88 -37.77 19.67 -38.82
CA GLY A 88 -38.88 20.41 -38.23
C GLY A 88 -39.59 19.60 -37.15
N TYR A 89 -40.56 20.22 -36.47
CA TYR A 89 -41.42 19.51 -35.51
C TYR A 89 -42.22 18.37 -36.17
N GLN A 90 -42.43 18.44 -37.50
CA GLN A 90 -43.19 17.48 -38.28
C GLN A 90 -42.49 16.12 -38.35
N THR A 91 -41.16 16.10 -38.47
CA THR A 91 -40.36 14.86 -38.51
C THR A 91 -40.51 14.01 -37.25
N PHE A 92 -40.78 14.64 -36.10
CA PHE A 92 -40.98 13.94 -34.82
C PHE A 92 -42.44 13.56 -34.58
N LEU A 93 -43.38 14.45 -34.96
CA LEU A 93 -44.80 14.22 -34.72
C LEU A 93 -45.46 13.32 -35.77
N TYR A 94 -44.92 13.30 -36.99
CA TYR A 94 -45.37 12.51 -38.13
C TYR A 94 -44.17 11.76 -38.68
N SER A 95 -43.71 10.77 -37.91
CA SER A 95 -42.48 10.04 -38.20
C SER A 95 -42.55 9.28 -39.52
N ASN A 96 -41.60 9.55 -40.40
CA ASN A 96 -41.37 8.81 -41.64
C ASN A 96 -40.20 7.84 -41.42
N GLU A 97 -40.38 6.57 -41.76
CA GLU A 97 -39.38 5.50 -41.56
C GLU A 97 -37.98 5.88 -42.09
N ILE A 98 -37.92 6.55 -43.24
CA ILE A 98 -36.65 6.94 -43.87
C ILE A 98 -35.97 8.08 -43.08
N GLU A 99 -36.74 9.04 -42.60
CA GLU A 99 -36.22 10.20 -41.86
C GLU A 99 -35.84 9.82 -40.43
N SER A 100 -36.67 9.03 -39.75
CA SER A 100 -36.41 8.53 -38.40
C SER A 100 -35.17 7.63 -38.37
N ARG A 101 -34.97 6.78 -39.39
CA ARG A 101 -33.76 5.95 -39.55
C ARG A 101 -32.51 6.81 -39.72
N LYS A 102 -32.53 7.81 -40.62
CA LYS A 102 -31.39 8.71 -40.84
C LYS A 102 -31.04 9.52 -39.59
N LEU A 103 -32.06 9.97 -38.85
CA LEU A 103 -31.89 10.74 -37.63
C LEU A 103 -31.29 9.90 -36.50
N LEU A 104 -31.85 8.71 -36.23
CA LEU A 104 -31.34 7.81 -35.19
C LEU A 104 -29.93 7.31 -35.52
N MET A 105 -29.65 7.02 -36.80
CA MET A 105 -28.31 6.66 -37.25
C MET A 105 -27.30 7.78 -36.98
N PHE A 106 -27.65 9.03 -37.32
CA PHE A 106 -26.78 10.17 -37.06
C PHE A 106 -26.50 10.37 -35.57
N LEU A 107 -27.53 10.26 -34.72
CA LEU A 107 -27.39 10.42 -33.28
C LEU A 107 -26.55 9.29 -32.65
N VAL A 108 -26.76 8.03 -33.07
CA VAL A 108 -25.95 6.89 -32.62
C VAL A 108 -24.50 7.02 -33.10
N GLU A 109 -24.28 7.48 -34.33
CA GLU A 109 -22.93 7.71 -34.87
C GLU A 109 -22.21 8.84 -34.14
N LYS A 110 -22.92 9.90 -33.74
CA LYS A 110 -22.37 10.99 -32.92
C LYS A 110 -22.04 10.55 -31.49
N LEU A 111 -22.88 9.72 -30.89
CA LEU A 111 -22.60 9.11 -29.59
C LEU A 111 -21.35 8.23 -29.65
N ASN A 112 -21.23 7.39 -30.68
CA ASN A 112 -20.04 6.58 -30.89
C ASN A 112 -18.81 7.45 -31.19
N LYS A 113 -18.93 8.49 -32.03
CA LYS A 113 -17.81 9.39 -32.32
C LYS A 113 -17.33 10.17 -31.10
N GLU A 114 -18.17 10.55 -30.13
CA GLU A 114 -17.68 11.18 -28.90
C GLU A 114 -17.01 10.18 -27.94
N THR A 115 -17.48 8.92 -27.92
CA THR A 115 -16.72 7.84 -27.26
C THR A 115 -15.43 7.49 -27.99
N ILE A 116 -15.30 7.78 -29.29
CA ILE A 116 -14.11 7.51 -30.11
C ILE A 116 -13.13 8.71 -30.10
N SER A 117 -13.61 9.95 -30.09
CA SER A 117 -12.78 11.17 -29.99
C SER A 117 -12.05 11.30 -28.64
N SER A 118 -12.44 10.51 -27.64
CA SER A 118 -11.72 10.35 -26.37
C SER A 118 -10.87 9.06 -26.32
N ASN A 119 -10.88 8.26 -27.39
CA ASN A 119 -10.29 6.91 -27.48
C ASN A 119 -9.44 6.66 -28.75
N ASP A 120 -9.10 7.66 -29.55
CA ASP A 120 -8.17 7.45 -30.69
C ASP A 120 -6.71 7.40 -30.20
N GLU A 121 -6.38 6.27 -29.57
CA GLU A 121 -5.29 5.41 -30.00
C GLU A 121 -5.59 3.97 -29.55
N ASN A 122 -5.46 3.03 -30.50
CA ASN A 122 -5.55 1.57 -30.39
C ASN A 122 -6.87 0.90 -30.81
N LEU A 123 -7.00 0.70 -32.13
CA LEU A 123 -7.64 -0.50 -32.67
C LEU A 123 -6.67 -1.68 -32.57
N SER A 124 -7.02 -2.70 -31.77
CA SER A 124 -7.02 -4.12 -32.18
C SER A 124 -7.32 -5.01 -30.96
N GLY A 125 -8.07 -6.08 -31.18
CA GLY A 125 -8.10 -7.22 -30.27
C GLY A 125 -9.29 -7.27 -29.31
N THR A 126 -10.30 -8.01 -29.74
CA THR A 126 -11.37 -8.58 -28.94
C THR A 126 -10.84 -9.44 -27.78
N ALA A 127 -10.78 -8.90 -26.56
CA ALA A 127 -10.90 -9.66 -25.30
C ALA A 127 -11.01 -8.70 -24.11
N THR A 128 -11.79 -9.08 -23.09
CA THR A 128 -11.87 -8.48 -21.74
C THR A 128 -12.73 -7.21 -21.54
N LYS A 129 -14.07 -7.39 -21.50
CA LYS A 129 -15.03 -6.41 -20.95
C LYS A 129 -14.98 -6.23 -19.41
N THR A 130 -13.95 -6.74 -18.72
CA THR A 130 -13.79 -6.58 -17.26
C THR A 130 -12.59 -5.71 -16.84
N ASN A 131 -11.62 -5.46 -17.72
CA ASN A 131 -10.41 -4.67 -17.39
C ASN A 131 -10.45 -3.21 -17.87
N LYS A 132 -11.48 -2.82 -18.63
CA LYS A 132 -11.58 -1.47 -19.21
C LYS A 132 -11.87 -0.34 -18.20
N ASN A 133 -12.21 -0.64 -16.95
CA ASN A 133 -12.40 0.40 -15.93
C ASN A 133 -11.16 0.69 -15.07
N LEU A 134 -10.33 -0.33 -14.75
CA LEU A 134 -9.19 -0.12 -13.84
C LEU A 134 -8.05 0.65 -14.53
N ASN A 135 -7.67 0.25 -15.74
CA ASN A 135 -6.58 0.91 -16.47
C ASN A 135 -6.96 2.36 -16.84
N ALA A 136 -8.24 2.60 -17.17
CA ALA A 136 -8.77 3.94 -17.40
C ALA A 136 -8.74 4.79 -16.11
N LEU A 137 -9.17 4.25 -14.96
CA LEU A 137 -9.10 4.93 -13.67
C LEU A 137 -7.66 5.22 -13.22
N ILE A 138 -6.74 4.28 -13.47
CA ILE A 138 -5.30 4.47 -13.21
C ILE A 138 -4.78 5.59 -14.10
N ALA A 139 -5.07 5.58 -15.41
CA ALA A 139 -4.64 6.59 -16.36
C ALA A 139 -5.21 7.99 -16.02
N GLU A 140 -6.47 8.07 -15.60
CA GLU A 140 -7.09 9.32 -15.16
C GLU A 140 -6.42 9.83 -13.88
N LYS A 141 -6.15 8.94 -12.92
CA LYS A 141 -5.51 9.31 -11.64
C LYS A 141 -4.05 9.69 -11.83
N THR A 142 -3.30 9.02 -12.71
CA THR A 142 -1.92 9.39 -13.04
C THR A 142 -1.86 10.71 -13.79
N LYS A 143 -2.78 10.96 -14.74
CA LYS A 143 -2.91 12.27 -15.40
C LYS A 143 -3.21 13.39 -14.39
N LYS A 144 -4.12 13.16 -13.44
CA LYS A 144 -4.38 14.12 -12.34
C LYS A 144 -3.15 14.35 -11.46
N LEU A 145 -2.36 13.31 -11.17
CA LEU A 145 -1.13 13.44 -10.38
C LEU A 145 -0.03 14.19 -11.14
N LEU A 146 0.14 13.95 -12.44
CA LEU A 146 1.12 14.62 -13.28
C LEU A 146 0.80 16.11 -13.48
N ASN A 147 -0.48 16.46 -13.49
CA ASN A 147 -0.93 17.85 -13.58
C ASN A 147 -0.85 18.61 -12.25
N LYS A 148 -0.53 17.95 -11.12
CA LYS A 148 -0.31 18.62 -9.82
C LYS A 148 1.14 19.09 -9.73
N PHE A 149 1.35 20.33 -9.27
CA PHE A 149 2.68 20.82 -8.93
C PHE A 149 3.34 19.93 -7.88
N TRP A 150 4.53 19.41 -8.21
CA TRP A 150 5.33 18.62 -7.29
C TRP A 150 6.00 19.52 -6.26
N ILE A 151 5.79 19.21 -4.98
CA ILE A 151 6.40 19.93 -3.86
C ILE A 151 7.26 18.93 -3.07
N PRO A 152 8.52 19.27 -2.76
CA PRO A 152 9.39 18.43 -1.93
C PRO A 152 8.77 18.06 -0.57
N PRO A 153 8.95 16.81 -0.07
CA PRO A 153 8.31 16.33 1.16
C PRO A 153 8.58 17.16 2.42
N TYR A 154 9.75 17.81 2.52
CA TYR A 154 10.13 18.63 3.67
C TYR A 154 9.45 20.01 3.71
N LEU A 155 8.86 20.44 2.60
CA LEU A 155 8.06 21.68 2.52
C LEU A 155 6.57 21.45 2.81
N LYS A 156 6.15 20.18 3.01
CA LYS A 156 4.76 19.84 3.31
C LYS A 156 4.58 19.75 4.83
N SER A 157 3.95 20.73 5.45
CA SER A 157 3.49 20.62 6.83
C SER A 157 2.45 19.49 6.93
N ASN A 158 2.82 18.39 7.58
CA ASN A 158 1.99 17.19 7.80
C ASN A 158 1.53 16.41 6.55
N GLY A 159 1.92 16.81 5.34
CA GLY A 159 1.63 16.07 4.09
C GLY A 159 0.14 15.96 3.75
N LEU A 160 -0.71 16.86 4.26
CA LEU A 160 -2.16 16.84 4.05
C LEU A 160 -2.60 17.89 3.02
N ARG A 161 -3.39 17.49 2.03
CA ARG A 161 -3.97 18.38 1.02
C ARG A 161 -5.47 18.14 0.87
N LEU A 162 -6.23 19.20 0.63
CA LEU A 162 -7.65 19.10 0.32
C LEU A 162 -7.82 18.84 -1.19
N ASP A 163 -8.57 17.79 -1.54
CA ASP A 163 -8.97 17.50 -2.92
C ASP A 163 -10.16 18.39 -3.36
N GLU A 164 -10.44 18.45 -4.67
CA GLU A 164 -11.59 19.19 -5.24
C GLU A 164 -12.93 18.74 -4.62
N ASN A 165 -13.00 17.47 -4.21
CA ASN A 165 -14.17 16.87 -3.54
C ASN A 165 -14.21 17.11 -2.02
N LYS A 166 -13.42 18.05 -1.47
CA LYS A 166 -13.29 18.36 -0.03
C LYS A 166 -12.80 17.18 0.84
N SER A 167 -12.24 16.13 0.25
CA SER A 167 -11.62 15.02 0.98
C SER A 167 -10.15 15.32 1.31
N TYR A 168 -9.69 14.94 2.51
CA TYR A 168 -8.29 15.06 2.88
C TYR A 168 -7.46 13.94 2.24
N ILE A 169 -6.36 14.31 1.62
CA ILE A 169 -5.40 13.42 0.99
C ILE A 169 -4.08 13.55 1.73
N LYS A 170 -3.47 12.41 2.05
CA LYS A 170 -2.10 12.34 2.54
C LYS A 170 -1.15 12.12 1.36
N GLU A 171 -0.32 13.11 1.07
CA GLU A 171 0.73 13.06 0.06
C GLU A 171 2.08 12.73 0.73
N GLY A 172 2.62 11.54 0.48
CA GLY A 172 3.95 11.13 0.94
C GLY A 172 4.96 10.97 -0.20
N ALA A 173 6.22 10.71 0.13
CA ALA A 173 7.30 10.48 -0.84
C ALA A 173 7.10 9.20 -1.71
N LYS A 174 6.18 8.31 -1.33
CA LYS A 174 5.94 7.02 -2.02
C LYS A 174 4.51 6.81 -2.53
N PHE A 175 3.50 7.45 -1.95
CA PHE A 175 2.10 7.27 -2.36
C PHE A 175 1.21 8.45 -1.93
N GLU A 176 0.18 8.72 -2.72
CA GLU A 176 -0.97 9.57 -2.39
C GLU A 176 -2.10 8.66 -1.89
N SER A 177 -2.57 8.86 -0.65
CA SER A 177 -3.69 8.07 -0.09
C SER A 177 -4.79 8.98 0.43
N LYS A 178 -6.04 8.71 0.07
CA LYS A 178 -7.20 9.37 0.70
C LYS A 178 -7.27 9.00 2.17
N LEU A 179 -7.42 10.00 3.02
CA LEU A 179 -7.55 9.82 4.47
C LEU A 179 -9.02 9.54 4.81
N ASP A 180 -9.45 8.31 4.49
CA ASP A 180 -10.81 7.84 4.76
C ASP A 180 -10.81 6.91 5.97
N ALA A 181 -11.82 7.05 6.83
CA ALA A 181 -12.03 6.13 7.95
C ALA A 181 -12.98 5.01 7.52
N SER A 182 -12.54 3.76 7.69
CA SER A 182 -13.28 2.56 7.34
C SER A 182 -13.84 1.88 8.59
N SER A 183 -15.02 1.28 8.49
CA SER A 183 -15.67 0.60 9.60
C SER A 183 -14.93 -0.69 9.97
N ILE A 184 -14.22 -0.66 11.11
CA ILE A 184 -13.51 -1.82 11.66
C ILE A 184 -14.48 -2.62 12.53
N LYS A 185 -14.48 -3.94 12.35
CA LYS A 185 -15.23 -4.87 13.21
C LYS A 185 -14.30 -5.38 14.31
N VAL A 186 -14.66 -5.06 15.55
CA VAL A 186 -14.05 -5.62 16.75
C VAL A 186 -15.12 -6.36 17.52
N SER A 187 -14.77 -7.52 18.07
CA SER A 187 -15.67 -8.24 18.96
C SER A 187 -15.69 -7.51 20.31
N ASN A 188 -16.85 -7.01 20.74
CA ASN A 188 -17.05 -6.34 22.03
C ASN A 188 -17.09 -7.36 23.19
N VAL A 189 -16.12 -8.26 23.23
CA VAL A 189 -15.95 -9.20 24.34
C VAL A 189 -15.24 -8.45 25.46
N THR A 190 -16.03 -7.79 26.30
CA THR A 190 -15.56 -7.49 27.65
C THR A 190 -15.43 -8.83 28.38
N SER A 191 -14.35 -8.99 29.15
CA SER A 191 -13.89 -10.26 29.74
C SER A 191 -14.84 -10.96 30.74
N LYS A 192 -16.14 -10.61 30.75
CA LYS A 192 -17.15 -11.05 31.71
C LYS A 192 -18.43 -11.64 31.10
N SER A 193 -18.64 -11.65 29.79
CA SER A 193 -19.83 -12.31 29.19
C SER A 193 -19.49 -13.72 28.66
N LYS A 194 -20.35 -14.71 28.96
CA LYS A 194 -20.26 -16.06 28.40
C LYS A 194 -20.45 -15.98 26.88
N LEU A 195 -19.40 -16.25 26.10
CA LEU A 195 -19.54 -16.29 24.64
C LEU A 195 -20.43 -17.45 24.21
N GLN A 196 -21.33 -17.18 23.26
CA GLN A 196 -21.97 -18.24 22.48
C GLN A 196 -20.92 -18.88 21.55
N LYS A 197 -20.97 -20.21 21.38
CA LYS A 197 -20.01 -20.96 20.54
C LYS A 197 -19.85 -20.38 19.12
N TYR A 198 -20.93 -19.87 18.55
CA TYR A 198 -20.95 -19.26 17.23
C TYR A 198 -20.07 -18.00 17.13
N ASP A 199 -20.06 -17.15 18.16
CA ASP A 199 -19.25 -15.92 18.19
C ASP A 199 -17.76 -16.24 18.34
N GLN A 200 -17.41 -17.34 19.03
CA GLN A 200 -16.04 -17.85 19.12
C GLN A 200 -15.54 -18.35 17.77
N ASP A 201 -16.33 -19.17 17.07
CA ASP A 201 -15.97 -19.67 15.74
C ASP A 201 -15.86 -18.54 14.71
N TYR A 202 -16.75 -17.54 14.76
CA TYR A 202 -16.64 -16.36 13.90
C TYR A 202 -15.36 -15.57 14.16
N CYS A 203 -15.00 -15.34 15.44
CA CYS A 203 -13.79 -14.61 15.80
C CYS A 203 -12.50 -15.36 15.47
N GLN A 204 -12.50 -16.70 15.53
CA GLN A 204 -11.31 -17.52 15.25
C GLN A 204 -11.10 -17.78 13.76
N ASN A 205 -12.17 -18.03 13.00
CA ASN A 205 -12.05 -18.52 11.62
C ASN A 205 -12.39 -17.47 10.55
N TYR A 206 -13.18 -16.44 10.88
CA TYR A 206 -13.75 -15.51 9.88
C TYR A 206 -13.43 -14.03 10.12
N LEU A 207 -13.12 -13.63 11.35
CA LEU A 207 -12.74 -12.25 11.67
C LEU A 207 -11.26 -12.01 11.39
N LYS A 208 -10.96 -11.23 10.35
CA LYS A 208 -9.58 -10.80 10.04
C LYS A 208 -9.03 -9.89 11.14
N TYR A 209 -7.72 -9.94 11.36
CA TYR A 209 -7.06 -9.04 12.32
C TYR A 209 -7.32 -7.58 11.97
N ILE A 210 -7.41 -6.72 12.99
CA ILE A 210 -7.70 -5.28 12.84
C ILE A 210 -6.72 -4.61 11.84
N THR A 211 -5.46 -5.05 11.84
CA THR A 211 -4.40 -4.60 10.92
C THR A 211 -4.61 -4.99 9.46
N GLU A 212 -5.43 -6.00 9.19
CA GLU A 212 -5.72 -6.54 7.86
C GLU A 212 -7.11 -6.13 7.35
N GLN A 213 -7.95 -5.54 8.20
CA GLN A 213 -9.28 -5.05 7.83
C GLN A 213 -9.22 -3.74 7.01
N THR A 214 -8.12 -2.98 7.11
CA THR A 214 -7.99 -1.66 6.45
C THR A 214 -6.61 -1.46 5.83
N ILE A 215 -6.49 -0.51 4.90
CA ILE A 215 -5.18 -0.06 4.38
C ILE A 215 -4.36 0.55 5.52
N LYS A 216 -3.05 0.27 5.59
CA LYS A 216 -2.15 0.75 6.66
C LYS A 216 -2.21 2.26 6.91
N SER A 217 -2.42 3.06 5.86
CA SER A 217 -2.57 4.52 5.95
C SER A 217 -3.82 4.96 6.71
N ASN A 218 -4.89 4.16 6.64
CA ASN A 218 -6.22 4.50 7.13
C ASN A 218 -6.56 3.81 8.45
N LEU A 219 -5.70 2.89 8.91
CA LEU A 219 -5.86 2.15 10.16
C LEU A 219 -6.02 3.08 11.36
N LEU A 220 -5.17 4.10 11.49
CA LEU A 220 -5.24 5.04 12.60
C LEU A 220 -6.55 5.84 12.60
N ALA A 221 -6.96 6.36 11.44
CA ALA A 221 -8.22 7.11 11.30
C ALA A 221 -9.43 6.22 11.61
N SER A 222 -9.40 4.97 11.16
CA SER A 222 -10.45 3.96 11.39
C SER A 222 -10.52 3.53 12.85
N LEU A 223 -9.38 3.38 13.54
CA LEU A 223 -9.30 3.10 14.98
C LEU A 223 -9.80 4.28 15.82
N ILE A 224 -9.44 5.50 15.44
CA ILE A 224 -9.96 6.71 16.07
C ILE A 224 -11.49 6.77 15.89
N GLN A 225 -12.00 6.51 14.69
CA GLN A 225 -13.44 6.47 14.43
C GLN A 225 -14.14 5.40 15.29
N LEU A 226 -13.58 4.18 15.36
CA LEU A 226 -14.12 3.11 16.19
C LEU A 226 -14.12 3.50 17.68
N ASN A 227 -13.01 4.03 18.19
CA ASN A 227 -12.91 4.48 19.57
C ASN A 227 -13.87 5.63 19.87
N THR A 228 -14.02 6.57 18.93
CA THR A 228 -14.94 7.69 19.04
C THR A 228 -16.39 7.19 19.04
N LEU A 229 -16.75 6.25 18.17
CA LEU A 229 -18.07 5.62 18.14
C LEU A 229 -18.35 4.81 19.40
N ASN A 230 -17.38 4.02 19.88
CA ASN A 230 -17.51 3.30 21.15
C ASN A 230 -17.70 4.26 22.32
N ARG A 231 -16.98 5.39 22.34
CA ARG A 231 -17.14 6.43 23.35
C ARG A 231 -18.47 7.18 23.23
N ILE A 232 -18.95 7.44 22.01
CA ILE A 232 -20.28 8.00 21.78
C ILE A 232 -21.36 7.04 22.28
N ASN A 233 -21.17 5.73 22.07
CA ASN A 233 -22.10 4.70 22.52
C ASN A 233 -22.04 4.47 24.05
N GLU A 234 -20.85 4.57 24.67
CA GLU A 234 -20.65 4.48 26.13
C GLU A 234 -21.14 5.74 26.87
N ASN A 235 -21.03 6.92 26.25
CA ASN A 235 -21.54 8.16 26.81
C ASN A 235 -23.06 8.24 26.64
N SER A 236 -23.78 7.92 27.73
CA SER A 236 -25.22 8.12 27.85
C SER A 236 -25.68 9.55 27.48
N LEU A 237 -24.80 10.54 27.63
CA LEU A 237 -25.06 11.97 27.37
C LEU A 237 -25.16 12.35 25.89
N ILE A 238 -24.46 11.68 24.96
CA ILE A 238 -24.52 12.03 23.52
C ILE A 238 -25.79 11.45 22.86
N ASN A 239 -26.33 10.38 23.42
CA ASN A 239 -27.66 9.88 23.06
C ASN A 239 -28.81 10.76 23.58
N VAL A 240 -28.53 11.73 24.48
CA VAL A 240 -29.53 12.69 24.97
C VAL A 240 -29.88 13.75 23.93
N ASP A 241 -29.02 14.04 22.95
CA ASP A 241 -29.35 14.98 21.87
C ASP A 241 -30.50 14.50 20.95
N LYS A 242 -30.97 13.25 21.10
CA LYS A 242 -32.21 12.76 20.47
C LYS A 242 -33.46 12.95 21.33
N LYS A 243 -33.31 13.34 22.61
CA LYS A 243 -34.43 13.73 23.49
C LYS A 243 -34.29 15.22 23.79
N ASN A 244 -35.06 16.01 23.06
CA ASN A 244 -35.30 17.40 23.38
C ASN A 244 -35.65 17.55 24.89
N ASP A 245 -35.11 18.61 25.48
CA ASP A 245 -35.36 19.16 26.83
C ASP A 245 -34.54 18.60 28.02
N LEU A 246 -33.28 19.06 28.17
CA LEU A 246 -32.63 19.16 29.48
C LEU A 246 -32.07 20.58 29.73
N GLY A 247 -32.23 21.04 30.97
CA GLY A 247 -31.95 22.42 31.43
C GLY A 247 -30.45 22.76 31.50
N LYS A 248 -30.12 24.07 31.39
CA LYS A 248 -28.73 24.59 31.32
C LYS A 248 -27.79 24.07 32.43
N ASN A 249 -28.28 23.85 33.64
CA ASN A 249 -27.46 23.43 34.78
C ASN A 249 -26.97 21.97 34.68
N GLU A 250 -27.77 21.08 34.11
CA GLU A 250 -27.40 19.66 33.93
C GLU A 250 -26.34 19.51 32.82
N LYS A 251 -26.39 20.38 31.80
CA LYS A 251 -25.35 20.46 30.75
C LYS A 251 -23.99 20.89 31.31
N GLU A 252 -23.99 21.81 32.26
CA GLU A 252 -22.76 22.33 32.87
C GLU A 252 -22.13 21.34 33.86
N GLN A 253 -22.96 20.60 34.60
CA GLN A 253 -22.51 19.48 35.43
C GLN A 253 -21.94 18.33 34.58
N ALA A 254 -22.62 17.96 33.50
CA ALA A 254 -22.13 16.94 32.56
C ALA A 254 -20.79 17.35 31.89
N LEU A 255 -20.62 18.62 31.54
CA LEU A 255 -19.37 19.15 30.98
C LEU A 255 -18.22 19.06 31.99
N ASN A 256 -18.50 19.30 33.28
CA ASN A 256 -17.52 19.20 34.35
C ASN A 256 -17.15 17.75 34.68
N GLU A 257 -18.09 16.82 34.62
CA GLU A 257 -17.80 15.38 34.74
C GLU A 257 -16.98 14.86 33.56
N LEU A 258 -17.28 15.31 32.33
CA LEU A 258 -16.49 15.01 31.15
C LEU A 258 -15.04 15.52 31.30
N LYS A 259 -14.86 16.77 31.72
CA LYS A 259 -13.53 17.35 32.00
C LYS A 259 -12.76 16.55 33.06
N LYS A 260 -13.43 16.10 34.13
CA LYS A 260 -12.81 15.26 35.17
C LYS A 260 -12.39 13.89 34.62
N SER A 261 -13.24 13.23 33.83
CA SER A 261 -12.93 11.92 33.24
C SER A 261 -11.77 11.97 32.24
N ILE A 262 -11.71 13.02 31.41
CA ILE A 262 -10.59 13.26 30.48
C ILE A 262 -9.30 13.50 31.25
N LYS A 263 -9.35 14.29 32.33
CA LYS A 263 -8.18 14.57 33.18
C LYS A 263 -7.61 13.30 33.81
N VAL A 264 -8.46 12.45 34.40
CA VAL A 264 -8.06 11.15 34.99
C VAL A 264 -7.41 10.23 33.95
N TYR A 265 -7.90 10.24 32.71
CA TYR A 265 -7.34 9.41 31.65
C TYR A 265 -5.99 9.94 31.12
N VAL A 266 -5.86 11.27 30.97
CA VAL A 266 -4.59 11.92 30.61
C VAL A 266 -3.53 11.66 31.69
N ASP A 267 -3.90 11.69 32.96
CA ASP A 267 -3.00 11.41 34.07
C ASP A 267 -2.58 9.92 34.08
N LYS A 268 -3.48 8.97 33.78
CA LYS A 268 -3.13 7.55 33.57
C LYS A 268 -2.19 7.32 32.39
N VAL A 269 -2.40 8.02 31.27
CA VAL A 269 -1.51 7.91 30.09
C VAL A 269 -0.13 8.50 30.42
N LYS A 270 -0.06 9.55 31.23
CA LYS A 270 1.21 10.12 31.72
C LYS A 270 1.92 9.19 32.71
N GLU A 271 1.19 8.46 33.56
CA GLU A 271 1.76 7.43 34.44
C GLU A 271 2.35 6.27 33.64
N VAL A 272 1.62 5.72 32.66
CA VAL A 272 2.11 4.63 31.80
C VAL A 272 3.33 5.07 30.95
N ALA A 273 3.37 6.33 30.52
CA ALA A 273 4.53 6.90 29.82
C ALA A 273 5.75 7.15 30.74
N LYS A 274 5.55 7.31 32.06
CA LYS A 274 6.63 7.36 33.06
C LYS A 274 7.18 5.96 33.37
N GLU A 275 6.31 4.95 33.45
CA GLU A 275 6.71 3.55 33.67
C GLU A 275 7.56 2.99 32.52
N GLN A 276 7.28 3.37 31.26
CA GLN A 276 8.06 2.92 30.10
C GLN A 276 9.46 3.57 29.99
N ASN A 277 9.71 4.70 30.65
CA ASN A 277 11.02 5.38 30.67
C ASN A 277 11.92 4.95 31.84
N ASN A 278 11.41 4.17 32.80
CA ASN A 278 12.22 3.57 33.85
C ASN A 278 12.70 2.17 33.42
N LEU A 279 13.65 2.12 32.49
CA LEU A 279 14.62 1.01 32.51
C LEU A 279 15.58 1.28 33.67
N LEU A 280 15.58 0.40 34.67
CA LEU A 280 16.51 0.39 35.80
C LEU A 280 17.96 0.55 35.32
N THR A 281 18.62 1.63 35.72
CA THR A 281 20.07 1.77 35.58
C THR A 281 20.75 1.29 36.87
N GLU A 282 21.97 0.74 36.73
CA GLU A 282 22.78 0.18 37.83
C GLU A 282 23.03 1.14 39.01
N ASN A 283 22.84 2.45 38.81
CA ASN A 283 23.09 3.47 39.83
C ASN A 283 22.02 3.49 40.94
N ASP A 284 20.79 3.06 40.67
CA ASP A 284 19.71 3.10 41.67
C ASP A 284 19.81 1.95 42.70
N LEU A 285 20.60 0.91 42.41
CA LEU A 285 20.91 -0.18 43.35
C LEU A 285 22.00 0.21 44.37
N ALA A 286 22.86 1.18 44.03
CA ALA A 286 23.94 1.63 44.91
C ALA A 286 23.46 2.59 46.02
N GLU A 287 22.40 3.37 45.77
CA GLU A 287 21.83 4.28 46.78
C GLU A 287 21.03 3.52 47.86
N ILE A 288 20.35 2.44 47.49
CA ILE A 288 19.62 1.59 48.44
C ILE A 288 20.59 0.80 49.35
N GLU A 289 21.81 0.50 48.87
CA GLU A 289 22.83 -0.18 49.65
C GLU A 289 23.57 0.75 50.63
N LEU A 290 23.61 2.07 50.35
CA LEU A 290 24.26 3.08 51.20
C LEU A 290 23.41 3.43 52.44
N ASP A 291 22.08 3.48 52.31
CA ASP A 291 21.18 3.81 53.42
C ASP A 291 20.99 2.66 54.43
N SER A 292 21.35 1.43 54.05
CA SER A 292 21.27 0.25 54.93
C SER A 292 22.46 0.13 55.90
N LYS A 293 23.54 0.89 55.74
CA LYS A 293 24.80 0.75 56.51
C LYS A 293 25.05 1.82 57.58
N ASN A 294 24.15 2.79 57.78
CA ASN A 294 24.38 3.93 58.69
C ASN A 294 23.45 4.02 59.92
N LEU A 295 23.14 2.90 60.58
CA LEU A 295 22.59 2.90 61.94
C LEU A 295 23.66 2.47 62.95
N LYS A 296 24.47 3.45 63.40
CA LYS A 296 25.32 3.32 64.59
C LYS A 296 24.43 3.33 65.85
N LEU A 297 24.11 2.15 66.39
CA LEU A 297 23.78 1.99 67.80
C LEU A 297 25.05 2.19 68.64
N LYS A 298 25.18 3.34 69.31
CA LYS A 298 25.94 3.50 70.57
C LYS A 298 25.67 4.88 71.17
N ASN A 299 25.45 4.87 72.48
CA ASN A 299 25.19 5.99 73.41
C ASN A 299 23.71 6.31 73.64
N LEU A 300 23.13 5.73 74.69
CA LEU A 300 22.15 6.38 75.59
C LEU A 300 21.85 5.54 76.85
N PHE A 301 22.82 4.75 77.34
CA PHE A 301 22.81 4.26 78.71
C PHE A 301 23.78 5.09 79.54
N GLY A 302 23.24 5.98 80.38
CA GLY A 302 24.04 6.69 81.37
C GLY A 302 23.41 8.01 81.80
N LYS A 303 22.57 7.95 82.84
CA LYS A 303 22.69 8.73 84.09
C LYS A 303 21.42 8.54 84.92
N GLY A 304 21.62 8.06 86.14
CA GLY A 304 20.55 7.88 87.11
C GLY A 304 20.02 9.20 87.65
N SER A 305 18.82 9.14 88.22
CA SER A 305 18.40 10.10 89.23
C SER A 305 17.57 9.38 90.29
N ARG A 306 18.06 9.50 91.52
CA ARG A 306 17.42 9.17 92.79
C ARG A 306 16.03 9.78 92.86
N PHE A 307 15.05 9.06 93.42
CA PHE A 307 14.29 9.50 94.59
C PHE A 307 13.37 8.34 95.04
N GLN A 308 13.78 7.64 96.08
CA GLN A 308 12.85 7.16 97.10
C GLN A 308 12.22 8.40 97.75
N HIS A 309 10.92 8.38 98.07
CA HIS A 309 10.33 8.78 99.36
C HIS A 309 8.83 8.50 99.30
N SER A 310 8.45 7.43 99.99
CA SER A 310 7.12 7.22 100.54
C SER A 310 7.00 8.04 101.82
N GLU A 311 6.02 8.94 101.98
CA GLU A 311 5.45 9.23 103.31
C GLU A 311 4.13 10.03 103.29
N LYS A 312 3.12 9.40 103.89
CA LYS A 312 2.08 9.92 104.82
C LYS A 312 1.20 11.11 104.42
N LEU A 313 -0.05 10.74 104.09
CA LEU A 313 -1.26 11.50 104.39
C LEU A 313 -1.39 11.75 105.91
N GLN A 314 -1.64 13.01 106.29
CA GLN A 314 -2.32 13.35 107.54
C GLN A 314 -3.43 14.37 107.24
N PHE A 315 -4.64 14.00 107.65
CA PHE A 315 -5.81 14.86 107.74
C PHE A 315 -5.81 15.57 109.10
N THR A 316 -6.15 16.86 109.12
CA THR A 316 -6.76 17.52 110.29
C THR A 316 -7.85 18.47 109.81
N THR A 317 -8.94 18.46 110.57
CA THR A 317 -10.25 19.02 110.30
C THR A 317 -10.45 20.41 110.93
N ASP A 318 -11.55 21.06 110.52
CA ASP A 318 -12.36 22.06 111.26
C ASP A 318 -11.74 23.48 111.46
N ASP A 319 -12.46 24.60 111.48
CA ASP A 319 -13.89 24.93 111.43
C ASP A 319 -14.08 26.47 111.32
N LYS A 320 -15.24 26.92 110.80
CA LYS A 320 -16.04 28.14 111.14
C LYS A 320 -15.34 29.52 111.13
N GLY A 321 -15.76 30.54 110.38
CA GLY A 321 -17.12 31.07 110.17
C GLY A 321 -17.38 32.29 111.07
N LYS A 322 -17.65 33.49 110.50
CA LYS A 322 -18.55 34.53 111.08
C LYS A 322 -18.75 35.75 110.17
N ASN A 323 -20.00 36.25 110.22
CA ASN A 323 -20.65 37.27 109.40
C ASN A 323 -20.42 38.73 109.86
N PHE A 324 -20.64 39.65 108.90
CA PHE A 324 -21.27 40.99 108.94
C PHE A 324 -21.04 41.96 110.12
N THR A 325 -20.76 43.24 109.80
CA THR A 325 -21.72 44.36 109.97
C THR A 325 -21.23 45.67 109.33
N MET A 326 -22.22 46.44 108.84
CA MET A 326 -22.21 47.76 108.20
C MET A 326 -21.85 48.93 109.16
N ALA A 327 -21.32 50.05 108.65
CA ALA A 327 -21.94 51.40 108.72
C ALA A 327 -20.97 52.60 108.53
N THR A 328 -21.36 53.52 107.62
CA THR A 328 -21.31 55.02 107.64
C THR A 328 -19.96 55.77 107.77
N ASN A 329 -19.41 56.47 106.76
CA ASN A 329 -19.69 57.84 106.23
C ASN A 329 -19.16 58.90 107.23
N ASP A 330 -18.01 59.58 107.04
CA ASP A 330 -17.64 60.50 105.95
C ASP A 330 -16.13 60.52 105.68
N SER A 331 -15.74 60.31 104.42
CA SER A 331 -14.60 60.96 103.76
C SER A 331 -14.66 60.50 102.31
N GLU A 332 -15.66 60.98 101.56
CA GLU A 332 -15.97 60.48 100.21
C GLU A 332 -14.78 60.57 99.23
N GLN A 333 -13.82 61.46 99.46
CA GLN A 333 -12.59 61.53 98.67
C GLN A 333 -11.49 60.51 99.07
N LYS A 334 -11.38 60.14 100.36
CA LYS A 334 -10.46 59.07 100.81
C LYS A 334 -11.04 57.67 100.55
N LYS A 335 -12.37 57.53 100.61
CA LYS A 335 -13.07 56.31 100.23
C LYS A 335 -12.98 56.06 98.72
N GLU A 336 -13.02 57.10 97.88
CA GLU A 336 -12.79 56.94 96.43
C GLU A 336 -11.36 56.48 96.11
N GLU A 337 -10.33 57.02 96.79
CA GLU A 337 -8.94 56.55 96.66
C GLU A 337 -8.72 55.13 97.24
N GLU A 338 -9.34 54.78 98.37
CA GLU A 338 -9.30 53.41 98.91
C GLU A 338 -10.06 52.41 98.03
N ILE A 339 -11.21 52.79 97.48
CA ILE A 339 -11.97 51.97 96.52
C ILE A 339 -11.19 51.82 95.22
N ALA A 340 -10.50 52.87 94.74
CA ALA A 340 -9.62 52.78 93.57
C ALA A 340 -8.43 51.85 93.82
N ASN A 341 -7.75 51.97 94.97
CA ASN A 341 -6.66 51.05 95.35
C ASN A 341 -7.13 49.60 95.57
N LEU A 342 -8.33 49.40 96.12
CA LEU A 342 -8.91 48.07 96.30
C LEU A 342 -9.35 47.47 94.95
N LYS A 343 -9.87 48.29 94.02
CA LYS A 343 -10.15 47.88 92.64
C LYS A 343 -8.87 47.48 91.91
N GLU A 344 -7.80 48.27 92.02
CA GLU A 344 -6.50 47.94 91.40
C GLU A 344 -5.89 46.67 92.00
N LYS A 345 -6.03 46.44 93.31
CA LYS A 345 -5.62 45.18 93.95
C LYS A 345 -6.49 44.00 93.52
N LEU A 346 -7.80 44.19 93.39
CA LEU A 346 -8.72 43.16 92.89
C LEU A 346 -8.38 42.81 91.44
N GLU A 347 -8.09 43.80 90.61
CA GLU A 347 -7.72 43.61 89.20
C GLU A 347 -6.40 42.84 89.09
N LYS A 348 -5.36 43.23 89.84
CA LYS A 348 -4.09 42.48 89.93
C LYS A 348 -4.28 41.06 90.47
N PHE A 349 -5.16 40.87 91.45
CA PHE A 349 -5.45 39.54 91.99
C PHE A 349 -6.20 38.68 90.97
N ASN A 350 -7.10 39.29 90.19
CA ASN A 350 -7.84 38.61 89.13
C ASN A 350 -6.92 38.22 87.97
N GLU A 351 -6.00 39.11 87.56
CA GLU A 351 -4.94 38.80 86.58
C GLU A 351 -4.02 37.65 87.07
N ASN A 352 -3.66 37.64 88.35
CA ASN A 352 -2.90 36.55 88.94
C ASN A 352 -3.70 35.23 88.98
N PHE A 353 -4.98 35.29 89.29
CA PHE A 353 -5.84 34.11 89.28
C PHE A 353 -6.03 33.56 87.87
N GLU A 354 -6.20 34.44 86.88
CA GLU A 354 -6.34 34.08 85.47
C GLU A 354 -5.03 33.49 84.92
N SER A 355 -3.87 34.04 85.28
CA SER A 355 -2.57 33.46 84.90
C SER A 355 -2.31 32.10 85.55
N LEU A 356 -2.62 31.91 86.83
CA LEU A 356 -2.54 30.61 87.51
C LEU A 356 -3.53 29.59 86.94
N SER A 357 -4.77 30.01 86.63
CA SER A 357 -5.75 29.13 85.98
C SER A 357 -5.24 28.66 84.61
N ASN A 358 -4.65 29.58 83.84
CA ASN A 358 -4.04 29.25 82.55
C ASN A 358 -2.84 28.30 82.68
N GLU A 359 -2.03 28.42 83.74
CA GLU A 359 -0.94 27.46 84.02
C GLU A 359 -1.47 26.07 84.40
N ILE A 360 -2.51 26.00 85.23
CA ILE A 360 -3.15 24.74 85.60
C ILE A 360 -3.71 24.05 84.35
N ASP A 361 -4.39 24.79 83.47
CA ASP A 361 -4.93 24.24 82.23
C ASP A 361 -3.82 23.77 81.27
N LYS A 362 -2.70 24.50 81.20
CA LYS A 362 -1.52 24.05 80.42
C LYS A 362 -0.97 22.73 80.93
N VAL A 363 -0.69 22.62 82.24
CA VAL A 363 -0.14 21.40 82.85
C VAL A 363 -1.10 20.22 82.68
N LYS A 364 -2.40 20.46 82.85
CA LYS A 364 -3.43 19.42 82.67
C LYS A 364 -3.49 18.93 81.23
N ASN A 365 -3.43 19.85 80.25
CA ASN A 365 -3.43 19.50 78.83
C ASN A 365 -2.15 18.74 78.44
N GLU A 366 -0.99 19.12 78.98
CA GLU A 366 0.27 18.39 78.78
C GLU A 366 0.20 16.97 79.34
N GLN A 367 -0.32 16.78 80.56
CA GLN A 367 -0.49 15.45 81.15
C GLN A 367 -1.48 14.57 80.39
N ILE A 368 -2.57 15.15 79.89
CA ILE A 368 -3.54 14.43 79.05
C ILE A 368 -2.89 14.01 77.74
N SER A 369 -2.14 14.92 77.09
CA SER A 369 -1.38 14.62 75.87
C SER A 369 -0.38 13.47 76.08
N ASP A 370 0.38 13.49 77.16
CA ASP A 370 1.34 12.43 77.49
C ASP A 370 0.67 11.06 77.72
N LEU A 371 -0.50 11.05 78.38
CA LEU A 371 -1.27 9.83 78.61
C LEU A 371 -1.89 9.28 77.30
N GLU A 372 -2.34 10.16 76.40
CA GLU A 372 -2.84 9.77 75.08
C GLU A 372 -1.74 9.14 74.23
N VAL A 373 -0.53 9.71 74.23
CA VAL A 373 0.63 9.13 73.53
C VAL A 373 0.96 7.74 74.07
N LYS A 374 1.06 7.58 75.41
CA LYS A 374 1.32 6.26 76.03
C LYS A 374 0.24 5.23 75.72
N LYS A 375 -1.03 5.66 75.68
CA LYS A 375 -2.15 4.79 75.29
C LYS A 375 -2.03 4.33 73.84
N GLN A 376 -1.66 5.23 72.92
CA GLN A 376 -1.45 4.87 71.52
C GLN A 376 -0.28 3.90 71.35
N GLU A 377 0.84 4.11 72.05
CA GLU A 377 1.98 3.20 72.04
C GLU A 377 1.61 1.79 72.53
N GLN A 378 0.83 1.68 73.61
CA GLN A 378 0.36 0.37 74.10
C GLN A 378 -0.59 -0.33 73.13
N ILE A 379 -1.49 0.42 72.47
CA ILE A 379 -2.38 -0.14 71.44
C ILE A 379 -1.55 -0.71 70.29
N LEU A 380 -0.53 0.01 69.84
CA LEU A 380 0.36 -0.45 68.78
C LEU A 380 1.12 -1.71 69.21
N ASN A 381 1.67 -1.73 70.43
CA ASN A 381 2.41 -2.88 70.94
C ASN A 381 1.51 -4.14 71.03
N ASN A 382 0.29 -3.99 71.54
CA ASN A 382 -0.68 -5.09 71.61
C ASN A 382 -1.01 -5.65 70.22
N LYS A 383 -1.20 -4.79 69.21
CA LYS A 383 -1.39 -5.25 67.81
C LYS A 383 -0.19 -6.08 67.32
N THR A 384 1.04 -5.62 67.55
CA THR A 384 2.22 -6.39 67.13
C THR A 384 2.34 -7.74 67.85
N LEU A 385 1.89 -7.84 69.10
CA LEU A 385 1.87 -9.08 69.85
C LEU A 385 0.79 -10.04 69.34
N GLU A 386 -0.40 -9.53 69.03
CA GLU A 386 -1.48 -10.31 68.41
C GLU A 386 -1.06 -10.91 67.06
N GLU A 387 -0.40 -10.12 66.21
CA GLU A 387 0.16 -10.58 64.93
C GLU A 387 1.20 -11.69 65.14
N LYS A 388 2.12 -11.51 66.10
CA LYS A 388 3.12 -12.54 66.45
C LYS A 388 2.48 -13.83 66.96
N ILE A 389 1.43 -13.72 67.77
CA ILE A 389 0.68 -14.89 68.27
C ILE A 389 -0.06 -15.59 67.12
N ALA A 390 -0.68 -14.82 66.22
CA ALA A 390 -1.36 -15.37 65.04
C ALA A 390 -0.39 -16.14 64.14
N LEU A 391 0.80 -15.57 63.87
CA LEU A 391 1.86 -16.25 63.14
C LEU A 391 2.29 -17.55 63.83
N LYS A 392 2.57 -17.50 65.14
CA LYS A 392 2.97 -18.70 65.91
C LYS A 392 1.89 -19.78 65.90
N LYS A 393 0.61 -19.43 66.04
CA LYS A 393 -0.51 -20.39 65.93
C LYS A 393 -0.56 -21.04 64.56
N LYS A 394 -0.38 -20.26 63.48
CA LYS A 394 -0.32 -20.79 62.11
C LYS A 394 0.86 -21.74 61.92
N THR A 395 2.02 -21.42 62.47
CA THR A 395 3.21 -22.29 62.45
C THR A 395 2.98 -23.59 63.22
N VAL A 396 2.37 -23.54 64.41
CA VAL A 396 2.04 -24.74 65.20
C VAL A 396 1.07 -25.65 64.44
N ASN A 397 0.05 -25.09 63.79
CA ASN A 397 -0.89 -25.87 62.97
C ASN A 397 -0.19 -26.56 61.79
N LEU A 398 0.78 -25.90 61.16
CA LEU A 398 1.57 -26.49 60.06
C LEU A 398 2.49 -27.63 60.55
N ILE A 399 3.00 -27.53 61.78
CA ILE A 399 3.88 -28.54 62.39
C ILE A 399 3.09 -29.77 62.85
N ASN A 400 1.90 -29.60 63.43
CA ASN A 400 1.09 -30.71 63.93
C ASN A 400 0.70 -31.72 62.83
N ASP A 401 0.51 -31.24 61.59
CA ASP A 401 0.23 -32.06 60.39
C ASP A 401 1.43 -32.12 59.41
N ALA A 402 2.65 -31.93 59.89
CA ALA A 402 3.86 -31.88 59.06
C ALA A 402 3.98 -33.03 58.03
N PRO A 403 3.80 -34.32 58.36
CA PRO A 403 3.96 -35.40 57.37
C PRO A 403 2.89 -35.35 56.27
N MET A 404 1.64 -35.02 56.60
CA MET A 404 0.54 -34.93 55.63
C MET A 404 0.69 -33.70 54.73
N ASN A 405 1.12 -32.57 55.30
CA ASN A 405 1.38 -31.34 54.55
C ASN A 405 2.55 -31.50 53.57
N ILE A 406 3.63 -32.19 53.98
CA ILE A 406 4.76 -32.50 53.10
C ILE A 406 4.33 -33.41 51.93
N LEU A 407 3.45 -34.40 52.17
CA LEU A 407 2.94 -35.25 51.10
C LEU A 407 2.11 -34.46 50.08
N LYS A 408 1.17 -33.62 50.54
CA LYS A 408 0.37 -32.76 49.66
C LYS A 408 1.24 -31.80 48.84
N LEU A 409 2.24 -31.18 49.46
CA LEU A 409 3.18 -30.31 48.74
C LEU A 409 4.00 -31.08 47.70
N LYS A 410 4.43 -32.31 48.00
CA LYS A 410 5.13 -33.16 47.01
C LYS A 410 4.22 -33.54 45.84
N GLU A 411 2.95 -33.80 46.08
CA GLU A 411 1.97 -34.05 45.01
C GLU A 411 1.70 -32.80 44.17
N GLU A 412 1.54 -31.63 44.80
CA GLU A 412 1.41 -30.35 44.09
C GLU A 412 2.65 -30.04 43.26
N ILE A 413 3.85 -30.24 43.80
CA ILE A 413 5.11 -30.08 43.06
C ILE A 413 5.13 -31.00 41.84
N LYS A 414 4.78 -32.29 41.98
CA LYS A 414 4.70 -33.22 40.85
C LYS A 414 3.64 -32.79 39.82
N MET A 415 2.47 -32.31 40.25
CA MET A 415 1.46 -31.76 39.35
C MET A 415 1.96 -30.52 38.61
N HIS A 416 2.71 -29.65 39.28
CA HIS A 416 3.32 -28.48 38.66
C HIS A 416 4.44 -28.84 37.70
N GLU A 417 5.30 -29.81 38.03
CA GLU A 417 6.36 -30.32 37.15
C GLU A 417 5.78 -30.95 35.88
N THR A 418 4.74 -31.78 36.01
CA THR A 418 4.07 -32.38 34.85
C THR A 418 3.38 -31.32 33.98
N LYS A 419 2.71 -30.34 34.59
CA LYS A 419 2.14 -29.20 33.86
C LYS A 419 3.21 -28.36 33.15
N MET A 420 4.33 -28.09 33.81
CA MET A 420 5.45 -27.34 33.24
C MET A 420 6.07 -28.09 32.05
N ASN A 421 6.27 -29.40 32.16
CA ASN A 421 6.76 -30.22 31.06
C ASN A 421 5.79 -30.26 29.88
N ASN A 422 4.49 -30.34 30.13
CA ASN A 422 3.48 -30.29 29.07
C ASN A 422 3.46 -28.93 28.36
N LEU A 423 3.53 -27.82 29.11
CA LEU A 423 3.63 -26.48 28.54
C LEU A 423 4.92 -26.30 27.72
N ARG A 424 6.04 -26.86 28.19
CA ARG A 424 7.31 -26.83 27.47
C ARG A 424 7.23 -27.60 26.15
N LYS A 425 6.62 -28.79 26.14
CA LYS A 425 6.37 -29.53 24.90
C LYS A 425 5.49 -28.75 23.93
N GLN A 426 4.36 -28.21 24.40
CA GLN A 426 3.49 -27.38 23.54
C GLN A 426 4.21 -26.16 22.98
N TRP A 427 5.06 -25.53 23.79
CA TRP A 427 5.89 -24.41 23.35
C TRP A 427 6.92 -24.83 22.30
N ASP A 428 7.62 -25.95 22.52
CA ASP A 428 8.64 -26.44 21.59
C ASP A 428 8.01 -26.88 20.25
N ASP A 429 6.84 -27.53 20.28
CA ASP A 429 6.07 -27.92 19.09
C ASP A 429 5.61 -26.68 18.31
N HIS A 430 5.03 -25.69 19.00
CA HIS A 430 4.58 -24.44 18.37
C HIS A 430 5.76 -23.60 17.85
N LYS A 431 6.88 -23.56 18.58
CA LYS A 431 8.10 -22.90 18.12
C LYS A 431 8.67 -23.58 16.88
N GLY A 432 8.64 -24.91 16.82
CA GLY A 432 9.03 -25.70 15.65
C GLY A 432 8.19 -25.37 14.42
N SER A 433 6.86 -25.35 14.57
CA SER A 433 5.95 -25.02 13.46
C SER A 433 6.12 -23.58 12.97
N LEU A 434 6.33 -22.61 13.87
CA LEU A 434 6.64 -21.23 13.51
C LEU A 434 7.97 -21.10 12.77
N LYS A 435 8.99 -21.86 13.16
CA LYS A 435 10.30 -21.86 12.49
C LYS A 435 10.19 -22.38 11.06
N LEU A 436 9.50 -23.50 10.85
CA LEU A 436 9.21 -24.04 9.52
C LEU A 436 8.41 -23.05 8.66
N ARG A 437 7.39 -22.39 9.25
CA ARG A 437 6.61 -21.38 8.54
C ARG A 437 7.46 -20.17 8.16
N LYS A 438 8.38 -19.73 9.02
CA LYS A 438 9.32 -18.66 8.73
C LYS A 438 10.23 -19.03 7.56
N GLU A 439 10.86 -20.21 7.60
CA GLU A 439 11.73 -20.71 6.52
C GLU A 439 10.96 -20.82 5.19
N ALA A 440 9.73 -21.31 5.22
CA ALA A 440 8.86 -21.36 4.04
C ALA A 440 8.53 -19.97 3.48
N LEU A 441 8.22 -18.99 4.35
CA LEU A 441 7.97 -17.60 3.93
C LEU A 441 9.24 -16.93 3.37
N GLU A 442 10.40 -17.19 3.96
CA GLU A 442 11.68 -16.69 3.45
C GLU A 442 11.99 -17.25 2.05
N ALA A 443 11.72 -18.54 1.82
CA ALA A 443 11.83 -19.17 0.51
C ALA A 443 10.85 -18.58 -0.52
N GLU A 444 9.59 -18.37 -0.13
CA GLU A 444 8.56 -17.76 -0.99
C GLU A 444 8.92 -16.31 -1.38
N ILE A 445 9.44 -15.52 -0.43
CA ILE A 445 9.92 -14.16 -0.69
C ILE A 445 11.10 -14.18 -1.66
N SER A 446 12.02 -15.14 -1.51
CA SER A 446 13.17 -15.29 -2.40
C SER A 446 12.73 -15.65 -3.83
N ASP A 447 11.80 -16.58 -3.98
CA ASP A 447 11.23 -16.96 -5.28
C ASP A 447 10.47 -15.79 -5.93
N GLN A 448 9.65 -15.05 -5.17
CA GLN A 448 8.96 -13.86 -5.68
C GLN A 448 9.93 -12.79 -6.16
N LYS A 449 11.05 -12.55 -5.44
CA LYS A 449 12.09 -11.62 -5.87
C LYS A 449 12.74 -12.07 -7.19
N LEU A 450 13.03 -13.37 -7.33
CA LEU A 450 13.61 -13.92 -8.55
C LEU A 450 12.66 -13.74 -9.75
N ARG A 451 11.37 -14.07 -9.58
CA ARG A 451 10.35 -13.87 -10.63
C ARG A 451 10.18 -12.40 -11.01
N MET A 452 10.21 -11.49 -10.02
CA MET A 452 10.15 -10.06 -10.28
C MET A 452 11.37 -9.58 -11.08
N GLN A 453 12.56 -10.07 -10.74
CA GLN A 453 13.79 -9.75 -11.47
C GLN A 453 13.73 -10.25 -12.92
N GLN A 454 13.28 -11.48 -13.14
CA GLN A 454 13.07 -12.03 -14.49
C GLN A 454 12.11 -11.16 -15.31
N LYS A 455 10.99 -10.71 -14.72
CA LYS A 455 10.04 -9.82 -15.41
C LYS A 455 10.62 -8.45 -15.72
N ILE A 456 11.49 -7.92 -14.85
CA ILE A 456 12.23 -6.68 -15.11
C ILE A 456 13.17 -6.86 -16.30
N ASP A 457 13.90 -7.97 -16.36
CA ASP A 457 14.87 -8.22 -17.44
C ASP A 457 14.17 -8.53 -18.78
N GLU A 458 13.07 -9.27 -18.78
CA GLU A 458 12.17 -9.40 -19.95
C GLU A 458 11.68 -8.03 -20.43
N THR A 459 11.26 -7.15 -19.51
CA THR A 459 10.79 -5.80 -19.87
C THR A 459 11.91 -4.96 -20.49
N LYS A 460 13.15 -5.10 -20.02
CA LYS A 460 14.31 -4.42 -20.61
C LYS A 460 14.57 -4.92 -22.03
N GLN A 461 14.54 -6.24 -22.25
CA GLN A 461 14.71 -6.83 -23.58
C GLN A 461 13.61 -6.38 -24.55
N LEU A 462 12.36 -6.33 -24.10
CA LEU A 462 11.27 -5.80 -24.93
C LEU A 462 11.47 -4.32 -25.27
N ARG A 463 11.98 -3.51 -24.33
CA ARG A 463 12.29 -2.09 -24.60
C ARG A 463 13.41 -1.92 -25.62
N THR A 464 14.46 -2.75 -25.57
CA THR A 464 15.53 -2.69 -26.58
C THR A 464 14.99 -3.07 -27.95
N GLN A 465 14.20 -4.15 -28.04
CA GLN A 465 13.54 -4.56 -29.29
C GLN A 465 12.61 -3.48 -29.86
N ILE A 466 11.82 -2.81 -29.01
CA ILE A 466 10.96 -1.70 -29.44
C ILE A 466 11.79 -0.55 -30.01
N ASN A 467 12.91 -0.21 -29.37
CA ASN A 467 13.80 0.85 -29.86
C ASN A 467 14.46 0.50 -31.20
N GLU A 468 14.90 -0.76 -31.36
CA GLU A 468 15.44 -1.28 -32.62
C GLU A 468 14.37 -1.21 -33.72
N LEU A 469 13.16 -1.70 -33.46
CA LEU A 469 12.04 -1.63 -34.41
C LEU A 469 11.64 -0.20 -34.76
N ASN A 470 11.67 0.73 -33.80
CA ASN A 470 11.40 2.15 -34.07
C ASN A 470 12.48 2.79 -34.94
N SER A 471 13.75 2.45 -34.71
CA SER A 471 14.87 2.88 -35.55
C SER A 471 14.71 2.35 -36.98
N ASP A 472 14.38 1.06 -37.11
CA ASP A 472 14.11 0.44 -38.40
C ASP A 472 12.92 1.10 -39.09
N LEU A 473 11.82 1.34 -38.38
CA LEU A 473 10.64 2.00 -38.92
C LEU A 473 10.97 3.41 -39.43
N SER A 474 11.74 4.20 -38.66
CA SER A 474 12.21 5.51 -39.11
C SER A 474 13.10 5.42 -40.35
N SER A 475 14.00 4.43 -40.41
CA SER A 475 14.83 4.20 -41.61
C SER A 475 13.98 3.86 -42.84
N LYS A 476 12.92 3.07 -42.66
CA LYS A 476 11.98 2.69 -43.74
C LYS A 476 11.11 3.86 -44.16
N GLU A 477 10.64 4.69 -43.23
CA GLU A 477 9.92 5.93 -43.54
C GLU A 477 10.78 6.90 -44.34
N ASN A 478 12.06 7.05 -43.98
CA ASN A 478 13.01 7.86 -44.73
C ASN A 478 13.20 7.31 -46.16
N PHE A 479 13.36 6.00 -46.31
CA PHE A 479 13.47 5.36 -47.62
C PHE A 479 12.21 5.51 -48.46
N ILE A 480 11.02 5.38 -47.86
CA ILE A 480 9.74 5.64 -48.53
C ILE A 480 9.65 7.10 -48.97
N SER A 481 10.11 8.04 -48.14
CA SER A 481 10.16 9.47 -48.49
C SER A 481 11.10 9.73 -49.68
N GLU A 482 12.27 9.10 -49.70
CA GLU A 482 13.22 9.19 -50.82
C GLU A 482 12.63 8.61 -52.11
N LEU A 483 12.07 7.40 -52.06
CA LEU A 483 11.40 6.79 -53.21
C LEU A 483 10.22 7.63 -53.69
N SER A 484 9.46 8.25 -52.79
CA SER A 484 8.35 9.14 -53.16
C SER A 484 8.85 10.38 -53.90
N LYS A 485 9.97 10.96 -53.46
CA LYS A 485 10.63 12.08 -54.16
C LYS A 485 11.15 11.65 -55.54
N GLU A 486 11.73 10.45 -55.65
CA GLU A 486 12.19 9.90 -56.93
C GLU A 486 11.02 9.61 -57.88
N MET A 487 9.90 9.10 -57.36
CA MET A 487 8.67 8.96 -58.15
C MET A 487 8.13 10.31 -58.62
N GLU A 488 8.14 11.35 -57.78
CA GLU A 488 7.76 12.69 -58.21
C GLU A 488 8.68 13.27 -59.30
N THR A 489 9.99 13.07 -59.21
CA THR A 489 10.93 13.55 -60.22
C THR A 489 10.75 12.79 -61.55
N LEU A 490 10.49 11.48 -61.48
CA LEU A 490 10.15 10.67 -62.65
C LEU A 490 8.82 11.11 -63.27
N VAL A 491 7.78 11.39 -62.49
CA VAL A 491 6.49 11.89 -63.00
C VAL A 491 6.63 13.29 -63.61
N LYS A 492 7.47 14.17 -63.04
CA LYS A 492 7.82 15.47 -63.65
C LYS A 492 8.55 15.27 -65.00
N SER A 493 9.42 14.26 -65.09
CA SER A 493 10.11 13.88 -66.33
C SER A 493 9.17 13.22 -67.37
N GLU A 494 8.09 12.56 -66.95
CA GLU A 494 7.07 11.95 -67.82
C GLU A 494 6.22 12.97 -68.59
N SER A 495 6.31 14.27 -68.30
CA SER A 495 5.78 15.32 -69.18
C SER A 495 6.53 15.39 -70.53
N SER A 496 7.69 14.75 -70.66
CA SER A 496 8.49 14.60 -71.90
C SER A 496 8.39 13.18 -72.51
N LYS A 497 7.20 12.85 -73.04
CA LYS A 497 6.76 11.46 -73.34
C LYS A 497 7.45 10.66 -74.47
N SER A 498 8.60 11.06 -75.03
CA SER A 498 9.29 10.22 -76.05
C SER A 498 10.50 9.43 -75.55
N SER A 499 11.02 9.72 -74.35
CA SER A 499 12.25 9.09 -73.85
C SER A 499 12.00 7.81 -73.01
N ASN A 500 10.96 7.80 -72.16
CA ASN A 500 10.78 6.74 -71.16
C ASN A 500 10.32 5.40 -71.71
N ARG A 501 9.40 5.33 -72.69
CA ARG A 501 9.00 4.04 -73.28
C ARG A 501 10.17 3.37 -74.01
N GLN A 502 10.97 4.15 -74.74
CA GLN A 502 12.14 3.65 -75.44
C GLN A 502 13.22 3.18 -74.45
N PHE A 503 13.42 3.91 -73.35
CA PHE A 503 14.33 3.55 -72.27
C PHE A 503 13.90 2.25 -71.57
N TYR A 504 12.64 2.14 -71.14
CA TYR A 504 12.14 0.91 -70.51
C TYR A 504 12.13 -0.27 -71.48
N THR A 505 11.77 -0.06 -72.75
CA THR A 505 11.81 -1.14 -73.75
C THR A 505 13.24 -1.61 -74.00
N LYS A 506 14.22 -0.70 -74.09
CA LYS A 506 15.65 -1.06 -74.20
C LYS A 506 16.15 -1.78 -72.96
N ARG A 507 15.82 -1.27 -71.76
CA ARG A 507 16.18 -1.88 -70.48
C ARG A 507 15.63 -3.29 -70.34
N ILE A 508 14.36 -3.50 -70.71
CA ILE A 508 13.72 -4.82 -70.72
C ILE A 508 14.41 -5.74 -71.74
N MET A 509 14.70 -5.26 -72.95
CA MET A 509 15.41 -6.04 -73.96
C MET A 509 16.86 -6.40 -73.55
N GLU A 510 17.56 -5.50 -72.86
CA GLU A 510 18.88 -5.75 -72.29
C GLU A 510 18.81 -6.80 -71.18
N ILE A 511 17.83 -6.70 -70.29
CA ILE A 511 17.59 -7.71 -69.23
C ILE A 511 17.26 -9.07 -69.88
N CYS A 512 16.38 -9.12 -70.87
CA CYS A 512 16.08 -10.35 -71.60
C CYS A 512 17.33 -10.94 -72.26
N SER A 513 18.15 -10.12 -72.92
CA SER A 513 19.40 -10.55 -73.56
C SER A 513 20.42 -11.08 -72.54
N ASN A 514 20.49 -10.45 -71.36
CA ASN A 514 21.35 -10.91 -70.27
C ASN A 514 20.85 -12.23 -69.68
N ILE A 515 19.53 -12.39 -69.49
CA ILE A 515 18.93 -13.66 -69.05
C ILE A 515 19.21 -14.76 -70.08
N ASP A 516 19.10 -14.48 -71.38
CA ASP A 516 19.40 -15.44 -72.43
C ASP A 516 20.89 -15.83 -72.45
N ARG A 517 21.79 -14.87 -72.19
CA ARG A 517 23.23 -15.13 -72.07
C ARG A 517 23.54 -15.98 -70.84
N GLN A 518 22.94 -15.64 -69.70
CA GLN A 518 23.06 -16.43 -68.46
C GLN A 518 22.52 -17.85 -68.64
N ARG A 519 21.38 -18.03 -69.31
CA ARG A 519 20.84 -19.36 -69.61
C ARG A 519 21.82 -20.21 -70.42
N LYS A 520 22.42 -19.64 -71.48
CA LYS A 520 23.44 -20.34 -72.29
C LYS A 520 24.68 -20.69 -71.48
N GLU A 521 25.09 -19.81 -70.56
CA GLU A 521 26.24 -20.06 -69.70
C GLU A 521 25.94 -21.12 -68.63
N ILE A 522 24.74 -21.09 -68.04
CA ILE A 522 24.24 -22.16 -67.15
C ILE A 522 24.20 -23.50 -67.89
N ASP A 523 23.66 -23.53 -69.12
CA ASP A 523 23.64 -24.77 -69.92
C ASP A 523 25.05 -25.31 -70.18
N LYS A 524 26.01 -24.42 -70.44
CA LYS A 524 27.43 -24.80 -70.58
C LYS A 524 27.99 -25.38 -69.28
N ILE A 525 27.77 -24.70 -68.15
CA ILE A 525 28.21 -25.16 -66.82
C ILE A 525 27.56 -26.51 -66.49
N LEU A 526 26.29 -26.73 -66.85
CA LEU A 526 25.60 -28.00 -66.64
C LEU A 526 26.21 -29.14 -67.47
N ILE A 527 26.58 -28.87 -68.72
CA ILE A 527 27.27 -29.86 -69.56
C ILE A 527 28.65 -30.18 -68.97
N GLU A 528 29.42 -29.17 -68.60
CA GLU A 528 30.74 -29.34 -67.97
C GLU A 528 30.61 -30.13 -66.65
N THR A 529 29.63 -29.79 -65.80
CA THR A 529 29.35 -30.51 -64.54
C THR A 529 28.97 -31.97 -64.79
N LYS A 530 28.12 -32.24 -65.77
CA LYS A 530 27.77 -33.62 -66.15
C LYS A 530 28.98 -34.40 -66.69
N SER A 531 29.87 -33.74 -67.43
CA SER A 531 31.12 -34.35 -67.89
C SER A 531 32.01 -34.71 -66.71
N ILE A 532 32.25 -33.76 -65.79
CA ILE A 532 33.05 -33.98 -64.58
C ILE A 532 32.45 -35.11 -63.73
N GLN A 533 31.12 -35.13 -63.56
CA GLN A 533 30.46 -36.20 -62.82
C GLN A 533 30.63 -37.57 -63.49
N LYS A 534 30.61 -37.64 -64.82
CA LYS A 534 30.86 -38.87 -65.57
C LYS A 534 32.31 -39.34 -65.39
N ASP A 535 33.27 -38.43 -65.48
CA ASP A 535 34.68 -38.72 -65.30
C ASP A 535 34.97 -39.18 -63.86
N LEU A 536 34.37 -38.53 -62.86
CA LEU A 536 34.45 -38.90 -61.45
C LEU A 536 33.90 -40.32 -61.22
N ASN A 537 32.71 -40.62 -61.74
CA ASN A 537 32.12 -41.96 -61.64
C ASN A 537 32.98 -43.02 -62.35
N GLN A 538 33.58 -42.67 -63.50
CA GLN A 538 34.47 -43.57 -64.22
C GLN A 538 35.75 -43.85 -63.44
N MET A 539 36.36 -42.84 -62.81
CA MET A 539 37.58 -42.99 -62.00
C MET A 539 37.29 -43.74 -60.71
N THR A 540 36.17 -43.45 -60.04
CA THR A 540 35.71 -44.16 -58.83
C THR A 540 35.50 -45.65 -59.14
N GLY A 541 34.78 -45.97 -60.22
CA GLY A 541 34.58 -47.36 -60.62
C GLY A 541 35.86 -48.07 -61.08
N LYS A 542 36.85 -47.35 -61.65
CA LYS A 542 38.18 -47.90 -61.92
C LYS A 542 38.94 -48.20 -60.62
N LEU A 543 38.90 -47.28 -59.65
CA LEU A 543 39.55 -47.43 -58.35
C LEU A 543 39.01 -48.65 -57.61
N GLU A 544 37.69 -48.81 -57.52
CA GLU A 544 37.06 -49.98 -56.88
C GLU A 544 37.46 -51.29 -57.55
N ARG A 545 37.49 -51.35 -58.90
CA ARG A 545 37.90 -52.57 -59.62
C ARG A 545 39.37 -52.91 -59.39
N ILE A 546 40.24 -51.89 -59.42
CA ILE A 546 41.68 -52.07 -59.16
C ILE A 546 41.87 -52.54 -57.72
N PHE A 547 41.20 -51.92 -56.76
CA PHE A 547 41.26 -52.30 -55.36
C PHE A 547 40.82 -53.74 -55.16
N ASN A 548 39.62 -54.14 -55.64
CA ASN A 548 39.13 -55.51 -55.47
C ASN A 548 40.02 -56.56 -56.14
N THR A 549 40.53 -56.27 -57.35
CA THR A 549 41.45 -57.18 -58.03
C THR A 549 42.76 -57.32 -57.26
N THR A 550 43.28 -56.21 -56.72
CA THR A 550 44.52 -56.20 -55.94
C THR A 550 44.33 -56.87 -54.58
N ASP A 551 43.21 -56.63 -53.90
CA ASP A 551 42.81 -57.28 -52.66
C ASP A 551 42.74 -58.79 -52.83
N GLU A 552 42.07 -59.28 -53.88
CA GLU A 552 41.99 -60.72 -54.17
C GLU A 552 43.37 -61.37 -54.40
N VAL A 553 44.27 -60.70 -55.12
CA VAL A 553 45.61 -61.22 -55.41
C VAL A 553 46.47 -61.24 -54.14
N ILE A 554 46.54 -60.12 -53.42
CA ILE A 554 47.34 -60.01 -52.21
C ILE A 554 46.79 -60.93 -51.11
N PHE A 555 45.46 -61.10 -51.01
CA PHE A 555 44.83 -62.03 -50.07
C PHE A 555 45.18 -63.50 -50.37
N LYS A 556 45.25 -63.89 -51.65
CA LYS A 556 45.69 -65.24 -52.04
C LYS A 556 47.15 -65.49 -51.67
N ASP A 557 48.02 -64.50 -51.90
CA ASP A 557 49.44 -64.60 -51.56
C ASP A 557 49.72 -64.55 -50.05
N ALA A 558 48.87 -63.86 -49.28
CA ALA A 558 48.90 -63.82 -47.82
C ALA A 558 48.73 -65.20 -47.16
N LYS A 559 48.08 -66.16 -47.84
CA LYS A 559 47.92 -67.52 -47.31
C LYS A 559 49.21 -68.33 -47.33
N GLN A 560 50.22 -67.93 -48.09
CA GLN A 560 51.43 -68.72 -48.35
C GLN A 560 52.58 -68.43 -47.37
N SER A 561 52.64 -67.23 -46.77
CA SER A 561 53.72 -66.82 -45.87
C SER A 561 53.22 -65.85 -44.80
N GLU A 562 53.77 -65.93 -43.59
CA GLU A 562 53.46 -64.99 -42.50
C GLU A 562 53.86 -63.56 -42.86
N THR A 563 54.93 -63.37 -43.63
CA THR A 563 55.35 -62.06 -44.15
C THR A 563 54.30 -61.47 -45.10
N ASN A 564 53.66 -62.28 -45.94
CA ASN A 564 52.65 -61.82 -46.88
C ASN A 564 51.34 -61.41 -46.17
N LYS A 565 51.05 -61.98 -44.98
CA LYS A 565 49.93 -61.51 -44.14
C LYS A 565 50.15 -60.10 -43.59
N ILE A 566 51.40 -59.75 -43.28
CA ILE A 566 51.76 -58.39 -42.85
C ILE A 566 51.55 -57.41 -44.01
N VAL A 567 51.98 -57.79 -45.21
CA VAL A 567 51.77 -56.99 -46.44
C VAL A 567 50.29 -56.78 -46.72
N TYR A 568 49.46 -57.82 -46.58
CA TYR A 568 48.00 -57.69 -46.73
C TYR A 568 47.39 -56.74 -45.70
N LYS A 569 47.77 -56.84 -44.43
CA LYS A 569 47.30 -55.91 -43.39
C LYS A 569 47.73 -54.47 -43.68
N LEU A 570 48.96 -54.26 -44.16
CA LEU A 570 49.45 -52.94 -44.56
C LEU A 570 48.67 -52.39 -45.76
N PHE A 571 48.36 -53.23 -46.76
CA PHE A 571 47.55 -52.85 -47.92
C PHE A 571 46.15 -52.36 -47.50
N ILE A 572 45.45 -53.12 -46.65
CA ILE A 572 44.15 -52.69 -46.11
C ILE A 572 44.29 -51.42 -45.28
N SER A 573 45.32 -51.32 -44.43
CA SER A 573 45.59 -50.12 -43.64
C SER A 573 45.75 -48.88 -44.52
N ILE A 574 46.53 -49.00 -45.60
CA ILE A 574 46.73 -47.92 -46.57
C ILE A 574 45.41 -47.51 -47.22
N ASN A 575 44.56 -48.45 -47.63
CA ASN A 575 43.26 -48.10 -48.20
C ASN A 575 42.36 -47.39 -47.18
N THR A 576 42.32 -47.88 -45.93
CA THR A 576 41.54 -47.21 -44.88
C THR A 576 42.07 -45.82 -44.52
N GLU A 577 43.37 -45.58 -44.67
CA GLU A 577 43.97 -44.23 -44.53
C GLU A 577 43.62 -43.34 -45.72
N TYR A 578 43.57 -43.87 -46.93
CA TYR A 578 43.10 -43.13 -48.11
C TYR A 578 41.61 -42.78 -48.04
N ASP A 579 40.76 -43.68 -47.53
CA ASP A 579 39.34 -43.42 -47.32
C ASP A 579 39.16 -42.27 -46.31
N LYS A 580 39.90 -42.30 -45.19
CA LYS A 580 39.93 -41.19 -44.23
C LYS A 580 40.45 -39.88 -44.83
N LEU A 581 41.49 -39.94 -45.64
CA LEU A 581 42.01 -38.76 -46.34
C LEU A 581 40.97 -38.16 -47.29
N LEU A 582 40.16 -39.01 -47.94
CA LEU A 582 39.08 -38.56 -48.81
C LEU A 582 37.97 -37.86 -48.00
N ASP A 583 37.57 -38.44 -46.86
CA ASP A 583 36.63 -37.81 -45.92
C ASP A 583 37.15 -36.46 -45.39
N ASP A 584 38.41 -36.40 -44.97
CA ASP A 584 39.05 -35.17 -44.48
C ASP A 584 39.14 -34.10 -45.59
N LEU A 585 39.39 -34.52 -46.83
CA LEU A 585 39.42 -33.61 -47.99
C LEU A 585 38.02 -33.08 -48.33
N GLU A 586 36.97 -33.91 -48.21
CA GLU A 586 35.59 -33.47 -48.36
C GLU A 586 35.20 -32.46 -47.28
N GLN A 587 35.54 -32.73 -46.01
CA GLN A 587 35.33 -31.80 -44.90
C GLN A 587 36.10 -30.49 -45.09
N THR A 588 37.36 -30.56 -45.53
CA THR A 588 38.17 -29.38 -45.86
C THR A 588 37.49 -28.56 -46.96
N SER A 589 36.96 -29.21 -48.00
CA SER A 589 36.23 -28.52 -49.07
C SER A 589 34.95 -27.83 -48.58
N GLN A 590 34.29 -28.40 -47.56
CA GLN A 590 33.10 -27.81 -46.94
C GLN A 590 33.48 -26.58 -46.09
N LEU A 591 34.50 -26.72 -45.26
CA LEU A 591 35.03 -25.61 -44.47
C LEU A 591 35.52 -24.45 -45.36
N ASP A 592 36.18 -24.75 -46.48
CA ASP A 592 36.61 -23.73 -47.45
C ASP A 592 35.42 -22.95 -48.04
N ARG A 593 34.29 -23.63 -48.30
CA ARG A 593 33.06 -22.97 -48.76
C ARG A 593 32.48 -22.08 -47.67
N GLU A 594 32.38 -22.58 -46.44
CA GLU A 594 31.90 -21.81 -45.29
C GLU A 594 32.81 -20.59 -45.00
N CYS A 595 34.13 -20.74 -45.12
CA CYS A 595 35.08 -19.63 -45.00
C CYS A 595 34.82 -18.56 -46.06
N ARG A 596 34.61 -18.94 -47.32
CA ARG A 596 34.28 -17.97 -48.39
C ARG A 596 32.95 -17.27 -48.15
N ASP A 597 31.93 -18.00 -47.71
CA ASP A 597 30.63 -17.41 -47.39
C ASP A 597 30.74 -16.40 -46.23
N LEU A 598 31.52 -16.73 -45.19
CA LEU A 598 31.82 -15.82 -44.09
C LEU A 598 32.66 -14.61 -44.53
N GLU A 599 33.65 -14.80 -45.41
CA GLU A 599 34.41 -13.70 -46.01
C GLU A 599 33.50 -12.76 -46.80
N ASP A 600 32.58 -13.30 -47.61
CA ASP A 600 31.61 -12.51 -48.36
C ASP A 600 30.67 -11.74 -47.41
N GLN A 601 30.25 -12.36 -46.30
CA GLN A 601 29.46 -11.68 -45.28
C GLN A 601 30.25 -10.55 -44.59
N VAL A 602 31.51 -10.79 -44.24
CA VAL A 602 32.39 -9.76 -43.68
C VAL A 602 32.59 -8.62 -44.67
N ASN A 603 32.79 -8.93 -45.95
CA ASN A 603 32.91 -7.93 -47.00
C ASN A 603 31.64 -7.08 -47.11
N LEU A 604 30.46 -7.71 -47.07
CA LEU A 604 29.17 -7.00 -47.08
C LEU A 604 29.01 -6.07 -45.87
N GLU A 605 29.35 -6.56 -44.66
CA GLU A 605 29.29 -5.77 -43.43
C GLU A 605 30.31 -4.63 -43.43
N SER A 606 31.50 -4.84 -43.99
CA SER A 606 32.52 -3.81 -44.15
C SER A 606 32.07 -2.70 -45.11
N GLN A 607 31.33 -3.04 -46.17
CA GLN A 607 30.78 -2.08 -47.13
C GLN A 607 29.67 -1.22 -46.51
N ASN A 608 29.02 -1.67 -45.45
CA ASN A 608 27.98 -0.91 -44.76
C ASN A 608 28.50 0.33 -43.99
N LYS A 609 29.82 0.60 -44.02
CA LYS A 609 30.45 1.83 -43.48
C LYS A 609 29.99 2.17 -42.05
N ILE A 610 29.74 1.15 -41.23
CA ILE A 610 29.22 1.31 -39.87
C ILE A 610 30.18 2.15 -39.02
N GLY A 611 31.49 1.99 -39.22
CA GLY A 611 32.52 2.82 -38.58
C GLY A 611 32.41 4.30 -38.93
N ASP A 612 32.23 4.64 -40.22
CA ASP A 612 32.08 6.03 -40.65
C ASP A 612 30.79 6.65 -40.10
N ASN A 613 29.72 5.85 -40.01
CA ASN A 613 28.44 6.28 -39.45
C ASN A 613 28.54 6.53 -37.94
N ILE A 614 29.24 5.67 -37.20
CA ILE A 614 29.52 5.88 -35.77
C ILE A 614 30.35 7.14 -35.56
N GLN A 615 31.35 7.39 -36.42
CA GLN A 615 32.18 8.58 -36.32
C GLN A 615 31.37 9.87 -36.57
N LYS A 616 30.41 9.85 -37.51
CA LYS A 616 29.47 10.95 -37.72
C LYS A 616 28.59 11.19 -36.50
N VAL A 617 28.00 10.14 -35.94
CA VAL A 617 27.17 10.24 -34.73
C VAL A 617 27.97 10.80 -33.53
N MET A 618 29.24 10.40 -33.37
CA MET A 618 30.10 10.96 -32.33
C MET A 618 30.38 12.46 -32.52
N ASN A 619 30.58 12.89 -33.76
CA ASN A 619 30.79 14.30 -34.08
C ASN A 619 29.53 15.12 -33.81
N ASP A 620 28.35 14.63 -34.23
CA ASP A 620 27.07 15.28 -33.99
C ASP A 620 26.77 15.41 -32.49
N LEU A 621 27.05 14.36 -31.71
CA LEU A 621 26.90 14.38 -30.26
C LEU A 621 27.83 15.43 -29.62
N LYS A 622 29.07 15.54 -30.10
CA LYS A 622 30.01 16.57 -29.64
C LYS A 622 29.51 17.97 -29.94
N GLN A 623 28.93 18.19 -31.11
CA GLN A 623 28.34 19.47 -31.50
C GLN A 623 27.13 19.83 -30.62
N ILE A 624 26.21 18.89 -30.39
CA ILE A 624 25.06 19.09 -29.50
C ILE A 624 25.51 19.45 -28.08
N LYS A 625 26.58 18.82 -27.58
CA LYS A 625 27.15 19.17 -26.27
C LYS A 625 27.68 20.59 -26.23
N GLN A 626 28.39 21.03 -27.28
CA GLN A 626 28.88 22.40 -27.39
C GLN A 626 27.75 23.41 -27.46
N GLU A 627 26.71 23.14 -28.27
CA GLU A 627 25.53 24.01 -28.36
C GLU A 627 24.78 24.10 -27.02
N ASN A 628 24.66 22.99 -26.29
CA ASN A 628 24.07 22.99 -24.95
C ASN A 628 24.90 23.79 -23.94
N GLU A 629 26.24 23.71 -24.00
CA GLU A 629 27.12 24.54 -23.17
C GLU A 629 26.98 26.03 -23.49
N GLU A 630 26.90 26.39 -24.78
CA GLU A 630 26.67 27.77 -25.21
C GLU A 630 25.30 28.30 -24.76
N LEU A 631 24.25 27.49 -24.88
CA LEU A 631 22.91 27.82 -24.42
C LEU A 631 22.87 28.01 -22.90
N LEU A 632 23.54 27.15 -22.14
CA LEU A 632 23.71 27.30 -20.70
C LEU A 632 24.47 28.59 -20.35
N GLY A 633 25.50 28.94 -21.11
CA GLY A 633 26.22 30.21 -20.98
C GLY A 633 25.32 31.43 -21.19
N LYS A 634 24.52 31.43 -22.26
CA LYS A 634 23.54 32.49 -22.58
C LYS A 634 22.44 32.61 -21.52
N LEU A 635 22.07 31.50 -20.89
CA LEU A 635 21.06 31.46 -19.84
C LEU A 635 21.60 32.03 -18.52
N LYS A 636 22.88 31.76 -18.21
CA LYS A 636 23.58 32.36 -17.06
C LYS A 636 23.86 33.85 -17.23
N SER A 637 24.08 34.34 -18.45
CA SER A 637 24.29 35.79 -18.70
C SER A 637 23.01 36.63 -18.69
N LYS A 638 21.83 35.99 -18.60
CA LYS A 638 20.52 36.65 -18.54
C LYS A 638 19.92 36.71 -17.12
N GLN A 639 20.62 36.17 -16.13
CA GLN A 639 20.38 36.41 -14.70
C GLN A 639 21.38 37.46 -14.21
#